data_AF-A0A267MI08-F1
#
_entry.id   AF-A0A267MI08-F1
#
_cell.length_a   1.000
_cell.length_b   1.000
_cell.length_c   1.000
_cell.angle_alpha   90.00
_cell.angle_beta   90.00
_cell.angle_gamma   90.00
#
_symmetry.space_group_name_H-M   'P 1'
#
loop_
_entity.id
_entity.type
_entity.pdbx_description
1 polymer ?
#
loop_
_entity_poly.entity_id
_entity_poly.type
_entity_poly.pdbx_seq_one_letter_code
_entity_poly.pdbx_strand_id
1 'polypeptide(L)'
;MIIKILKSKKGSTLLLVMAVMSILTLLGTAIISLSVVNLKRQIVDTNVKTSFYLTEAGLEEAYAVIGKEIENAIQAGNKKVKDELELFIEAESKKEESNPEVDDSIFINGKDGYGEVNKEKIELVMNEWFRAGFASYINDHLEGELNDKEYGVVDKNTDEQSSTVRIVDGSTEKYSVSYDTSTVSLDSSNNPEPYISIDEKTKEPVPYKITLQSDFTHKKISKQIRGTFQIGIPDFNAPYYVKNVQAQLNENILWTKAITTEKNIYVTGNSVVTINGDIYAYGEMATDSRDFGGLVVGNNNISGNIIINGNVAANSYIHTNDDNSHITINNGDVYCYSLVVQEDTTGSTITINNGVLNTKDDIELNGKDADITIDGSYFGFSNGADAVEHNQSSSIVINSPDIESKSSLTIDGEESKNSLYDKGVYIGGTVYIDLAGGYYQTGESVSIKGNYKAYGEYLKDDDDLYSNTDHSKRKEKYKPSNIEFENYEPLVLIKKGQLSTVEKSEYFKYYGEDYGDLTIGGDSINISNIRYNVGATISEGTILEGVELGLTDHVLKSKSYDYKYYINKMADPVVNYTEGYKTGEPAGVNLDTRVHITDRFSFKEDIIPTENDINEDKEIIFVNDNPDRSLALVGPGGSKPMEVGAHNTINLTDSNLKGIIVTKGDVYITGNLNYTGIIAAQGNIHIQDNNLKAISNTENYILKTVFENDKMSIADGTVNLKDQFENNGALKSFLIQSEAGVDDAASYLKYDNIVDVYWEQMR
;
A
#
# COMPACT_ATOMS: atom_id res chain seq x y z
N MET A 1 57.63 -7.22 45.08
CA MET A 1 56.74 -6.03 45.05
C MET A 1 55.41 -6.33 44.37
N ILE A 2 55.40 -6.75 43.10
CA ILE A 2 54.21 -7.04 42.26
C ILE A 2 53.10 -7.84 42.97
N ILE A 3 53.43 -8.93 43.69
CA ILE A 3 52.45 -9.78 44.41
C ILE A 3 51.65 -9.00 45.49
N LYS A 4 52.19 -7.90 46.04
CA LYS A 4 51.44 -7.02 46.97
C LYS A 4 50.45 -6.10 46.24
N ILE A 5 50.73 -5.73 44.98
CA ILE A 5 49.84 -4.93 44.14
C ILE A 5 48.62 -5.77 43.73
N LEU A 6 48.85 -7.02 43.29
CA LEU A 6 47.81 -8.00 42.94
C LEU A 6 46.90 -8.42 44.11
N LYS A 7 47.24 -8.08 45.36
CA LYS A 7 46.41 -8.30 46.55
C LYS A 7 45.78 -7.01 47.11
N SER A 8 45.88 -5.89 46.40
CA SER A 8 45.22 -4.63 46.77
C SER A 8 43.78 -4.61 46.26
N LYS A 9 42.80 -4.44 47.16
CA LYS A 9 41.41 -4.15 46.77
C LYS A 9 41.22 -2.74 46.17
N LYS A 10 42.21 -1.84 46.29
CA LYS A 10 42.16 -0.48 45.71
C LYS A 10 42.53 -0.49 44.22
N GLY A 11 41.76 -1.23 43.41
CA GLY A 11 41.99 -1.35 41.96
C GLY A 11 41.20 -2.47 41.27
N SER A 12 40.71 -3.47 42.01
CA SER A 12 39.89 -4.55 41.45
C SER A 12 38.58 -4.04 40.84
N THR A 13 37.99 -2.97 41.39
CA THR A 13 36.77 -2.34 40.85
C THR A 13 37.02 -1.74 39.46
N LEU A 14 38.17 -1.08 39.23
CA LEU A 14 38.52 -0.54 37.93
C LEU A 14 38.73 -1.65 36.90
N LEU A 15 39.42 -2.73 37.28
CA LEU A 15 39.58 -3.92 36.42
C LEU A 15 38.24 -4.60 36.10
N LEU A 16 37.31 -4.65 37.05
CA LEU A 16 35.96 -5.20 36.83
C LEU A 16 35.16 -4.32 35.87
N VAL A 17 35.16 -2.99 36.08
CA VAL A 17 34.51 -2.03 35.18
C VAL A 17 35.11 -2.09 33.78
N MET A 18 36.43 -2.17 33.63
CA MET A 18 37.08 -2.34 32.34
C MET A 18 36.72 -3.68 31.66
N ALA A 19 36.58 -4.77 32.42
CA ALA A 19 36.14 -6.06 31.88
C ALA A 19 34.67 -6.01 31.41
N VAL A 20 33.77 -5.43 32.22
CA VAL A 20 32.36 -5.23 31.86
C VAL A 20 32.21 -4.30 30.66
N MET A 21 32.91 -3.15 30.64
CA MET A 21 33.01 -2.26 29.47
C MET A 21 33.47 -3.02 28.22
N SER A 22 34.48 -3.89 28.33
CA SER A 22 35.00 -4.67 27.19
C SER A 22 33.96 -5.67 26.67
N ILE A 23 33.22 -6.33 27.57
CA ILE A 23 32.14 -7.28 27.22
C ILE A 23 30.97 -6.54 26.58
N LEU A 24 30.53 -5.41 27.15
CA LEU A 24 29.47 -4.57 26.59
C LEU A 24 29.86 -3.99 25.22
N THR A 25 31.12 -3.56 25.05
CA THR A 25 31.64 -3.09 23.75
C THR A 25 31.64 -4.21 22.71
N LEU A 26 32.04 -5.43 23.10
CA LEU A 26 31.97 -6.61 22.22
C LEU A 26 30.53 -6.98 21.85
N LEU A 27 29.60 -6.91 22.80
CA LEU A 27 28.20 -7.24 22.57
C LEU A 27 27.51 -6.18 21.68
N GLY A 28 27.72 -4.89 21.98
CA GLY A 28 27.19 -3.79 21.16
C GLY A 28 27.76 -3.80 19.74
N THR A 29 29.06 -4.01 19.56
CA THR A 29 29.64 -4.14 18.21
C THR A 29 29.16 -5.39 17.46
N ALA A 30 28.86 -6.49 18.16
CA ALA A 30 28.22 -7.66 17.54
C ALA A 30 26.77 -7.37 17.10
N ILE A 31 25.98 -6.70 17.94
CA ILE A 31 24.59 -6.30 17.62
C ILE A 31 24.58 -5.33 16.43
N ILE A 32 25.38 -4.25 16.47
CA ILE A 32 25.51 -3.30 15.36
C ILE A 32 25.96 -4.01 14.07
N SER A 33 26.89 -4.97 14.17
CA SER A 33 27.31 -5.76 13.01
C SER A 33 26.18 -6.60 12.42
N LEU A 34 25.34 -7.21 13.26
CA LEU A 34 24.17 -7.98 12.82
C LEU A 34 23.10 -7.08 12.18
N SER A 35 22.80 -5.92 12.78
CA SER A 35 21.86 -4.95 12.20
C SER A 35 22.36 -4.41 10.85
N VAL A 36 23.64 -4.10 10.72
CA VAL A 36 24.25 -3.70 9.43
C VAL A 36 24.24 -4.83 8.40
N VAL A 37 24.34 -6.10 8.82
CA VAL A 37 24.17 -7.26 7.92
C VAL A 37 22.71 -7.42 7.48
N ASN A 38 21.74 -7.23 8.38
CA ASN A 38 20.31 -7.29 8.05
C ASN A 38 19.89 -6.16 7.11
N LEU A 39 20.32 -4.91 7.38
CA LEU A 39 20.11 -3.77 6.48
C LEU A 39 20.69 -4.04 5.09
N LYS A 40 21.93 -4.55 5.01
CA LYS A 40 22.55 -4.94 3.73
C LYS A 40 21.78 -6.07 3.03
N ARG A 41 21.25 -7.04 3.78
CA ARG A 41 20.41 -8.12 3.23
C ARG A 41 19.11 -7.58 2.66
N GLN A 42 18.45 -6.64 3.34
CA GLN A 42 17.22 -5.98 2.85
C GLN A 42 17.49 -5.16 1.59
N ILE A 43 18.55 -4.35 1.57
CA ILE A 43 18.97 -3.60 0.37
C ILE A 43 19.31 -4.56 -0.79
N VAL A 44 19.96 -5.70 -0.51
CA VAL A 44 20.22 -6.74 -1.52
C VAL A 44 18.91 -7.39 -2.00
N ASP A 45 17.94 -7.65 -1.13
CA ASP A 45 16.64 -8.22 -1.51
C ASP A 45 15.80 -7.28 -2.38
N THR A 46 15.76 -5.98 -2.04
CA THR A 46 15.16 -4.94 -2.88
C THR A 46 15.86 -4.89 -4.25
N ASN A 47 17.19 -4.79 -4.28
CA ASN A 47 17.93 -4.78 -5.55
C ASN A 47 17.76 -6.10 -6.34
N VAL A 48 17.57 -7.25 -5.68
CA VAL A 48 17.26 -8.54 -6.32
C VAL A 48 15.88 -8.53 -7.00
N LYS A 49 14.88 -7.90 -6.37
CA LYS A 49 13.53 -7.71 -6.93
C LYS A 49 13.55 -6.71 -8.08
N THR A 50 14.21 -5.56 -7.91
CA THR A 50 14.44 -4.58 -8.99
C THR A 50 15.13 -5.22 -10.19
N SER A 51 16.23 -5.96 -9.99
CA SER A 51 16.88 -6.70 -11.09
C SER A 51 15.95 -7.72 -11.75
N PHE A 52 15.03 -8.35 -11.02
CA PHE A 52 14.09 -9.33 -11.58
C PHE A 52 13.08 -8.63 -12.50
N TYR A 53 12.35 -7.62 -12.02
CA TYR A 53 11.38 -6.88 -12.83
C TYR A 53 12.01 -6.19 -14.05
N LEU A 54 13.23 -5.67 -13.91
CA LEU A 54 13.98 -5.08 -15.04
C LEU A 54 14.49 -6.14 -16.05
N THR A 55 14.60 -7.41 -15.65
CA THR A 55 14.84 -8.51 -16.60
C THR A 55 13.54 -8.94 -17.28
N GLU A 56 12.43 -8.93 -16.55
CA GLU A 56 11.09 -9.30 -17.03
C GLU A 56 10.61 -8.33 -18.12
N ALA A 57 10.72 -7.01 -17.90
CA ALA A 57 10.39 -5.97 -18.88
C ALA A 57 11.12 -6.13 -20.24
N GLY A 58 12.35 -6.66 -20.24
CA GLY A 58 13.07 -6.98 -21.49
C GLY A 58 12.38 -8.04 -22.33
N LEU A 59 11.74 -9.04 -21.71
CA LEU A 59 10.95 -10.04 -22.42
C LEU A 59 9.60 -9.46 -22.90
N GLU A 60 9.05 -8.46 -22.20
CA GLU A 60 7.84 -7.74 -22.62
C GLU A 60 8.09 -6.87 -23.86
N GLU A 61 9.17 -6.09 -23.90
CA GLU A 61 9.53 -5.33 -25.12
C GLU A 61 9.90 -6.26 -26.28
N ALA A 62 10.57 -7.39 -26.03
CA ALA A 62 10.82 -8.39 -27.06
C ALA A 62 9.53 -9.03 -27.61
N TYR A 63 8.52 -9.24 -26.77
CA TYR A 63 7.18 -9.69 -27.21
C TYR A 63 6.49 -8.63 -28.07
N ALA A 64 6.62 -7.34 -27.75
CA ALA A 64 6.11 -6.26 -28.59
C ALA A 64 6.76 -6.24 -29.99
N VAL A 65 8.05 -6.57 -30.09
CA VAL A 65 8.73 -6.77 -31.39
C VAL A 65 8.21 -8.01 -32.11
N ILE A 66 8.00 -9.14 -31.42
CA ILE A 66 7.37 -10.34 -32.01
C ILE A 66 6.01 -9.97 -32.63
N GLY A 67 5.16 -9.21 -31.93
CA GLY A 67 3.86 -8.77 -32.43
C GLY A 67 3.94 -7.91 -33.70
N LYS A 68 4.94 -7.03 -33.80
CA LYS A 68 5.20 -6.21 -35.00
C LYS A 68 5.69 -7.04 -36.19
N GLU A 69 6.58 -8.00 -35.97
CA GLU A 69 7.06 -8.86 -37.06
C GLU A 69 6.01 -9.89 -37.53
N ILE A 70 5.04 -10.23 -36.67
CA ILE A 70 3.80 -10.93 -37.08
C ILE A 70 2.94 -10.04 -38.01
N GLU A 71 2.77 -8.75 -37.70
CA GLU A 71 2.06 -7.82 -38.61
C GLU A 71 2.72 -7.76 -40.00
N ASN A 72 4.06 -7.61 -40.03
CA ASN A 72 4.83 -7.63 -41.27
C ASN A 72 4.70 -8.96 -42.02
N ALA A 73 4.72 -10.10 -41.31
CA ALA A 73 4.55 -11.42 -41.91
C ALA A 73 3.16 -11.61 -42.54
N ILE A 74 2.12 -11.01 -41.97
CA ILE A 74 0.76 -11.05 -42.52
C ILE A 74 0.63 -10.15 -43.76
N GLN A 75 1.32 -9.00 -43.77
CA GLN A 75 1.46 -8.19 -44.99
C GLN A 75 2.21 -8.97 -46.09
N ALA A 76 3.26 -9.73 -45.74
CA ALA A 76 4.00 -10.57 -46.67
C ALA A 76 3.17 -11.74 -47.22
N GLY A 77 2.40 -12.43 -46.35
CA GLY A 77 1.44 -13.47 -46.74
C GLY A 77 0.36 -12.94 -47.68
N ASN A 78 -0.28 -11.81 -47.34
CA ASN A 78 -1.30 -11.19 -48.18
C ASN A 78 -0.74 -10.74 -49.54
N LYS A 79 0.51 -10.24 -49.58
CA LYS A 79 1.19 -9.93 -50.83
C LYS A 79 1.45 -11.19 -51.66
N LYS A 80 1.93 -12.28 -51.05
CA LYS A 80 2.16 -13.57 -51.72
C LYS A 80 0.86 -14.11 -52.35
N VAL A 81 -0.26 -14.05 -51.64
CA VAL A 81 -1.58 -14.41 -52.20
C VAL A 81 -1.93 -13.54 -53.40
N LYS A 82 -1.74 -12.21 -53.33
CA LYS A 82 -2.03 -11.32 -54.46
C LYS A 82 -1.18 -11.65 -55.68
N ASP A 83 0.13 -11.80 -55.48
CA ASP A 83 1.10 -12.02 -56.56
C ASP A 83 0.84 -13.37 -57.27
N GLU A 84 0.51 -14.44 -56.54
CA GLU A 84 0.15 -15.74 -57.16
C GLU A 84 -1.28 -15.79 -57.71
N LEU A 85 -2.26 -15.12 -57.10
CA LEU A 85 -3.64 -15.07 -57.61
C LEU A 85 -3.71 -14.42 -59.00
N GLU A 86 -2.93 -13.36 -59.25
CA GLU A 86 -2.85 -12.73 -60.57
C GLU A 86 -2.31 -13.71 -61.63
N LEU A 87 -1.30 -14.52 -61.29
CA LEU A 87 -0.75 -15.56 -62.17
C LEU A 87 -1.70 -16.75 -62.38
N PHE A 88 -2.39 -17.18 -61.32
CA PHE A 88 -3.38 -18.26 -61.35
C PHE A 88 -4.57 -17.92 -62.25
N ILE A 89 -5.10 -16.69 -62.15
CA ILE A 89 -6.18 -16.21 -63.03
C ILE A 89 -5.69 -16.19 -64.49
N GLU A 90 -4.48 -15.67 -64.76
CA GLU A 90 -3.91 -15.65 -66.12
C GLU A 90 -3.64 -17.07 -66.68
N ALA A 91 -3.44 -18.07 -65.82
CA ALA A 91 -3.26 -19.47 -66.21
C ALA A 91 -4.59 -20.16 -66.52
N GLU A 92 -5.61 -20.01 -65.66
CA GLU A 92 -6.93 -20.61 -65.88
C GLU A 92 -7.65 -20.00 -67.09
N SER A 93 -7.57 -18.68 -67.31
CA SER A 93 -8.14 -18.03 -68.51
C SER A 93 -7.56 -18.58 -69.83
N LYS A 94 -6.30 -19.02 -69.84
CA LYS A 94 -5.69 -19.63 -71.04
C LYS A 94 -6.20 -21.04 -71.32
N LYS A 95 -6.61 -21.80 -70.29
CA LYS A 95 -7.22 -23.12 -70.46
C LYS A 95 -8.61 -23.03 -71.09
N GLU A 96 -9.39 -22.00 -70.73
CA GLU A 96 -10.68 -21.72 -71.35
C GLU A 96 -10.54 -21.41 -72.86
N GLU A 97 -9.48 -20.71 -73.26
CA GLU A 97 -9.15 -20.49 -74.68
C GLU A 97 -8.65 -21.76 -75.41
N SER A 98 -8.16 -22.78 -74.69
CA SER A 98 -7.48 -23.96 -75.26
C SER A 98 -8.26 -25.27 -75.16
N ASN A 99 -9.45 -25.31 -75.77
CA ASN A 99 -10.26 -26.52 -76.05
C ASN A 99 -10.89 -27.21 -74.80
N PRO A 100 -12.11 -26.78 -74.39
CA PRO A 100 -12.77 -27.18 -73.13
C PRO A 100 -13.05 -28.68 -72.90
N GLU A 101 -13.02 -29.54 -73.92
CA GLU A 101 -13.26 -30.99 -73.78
C GLU A 101 -12.06 -31.79 -73.22
N VAL A 102 -10.94 -31.15 -72.89
CA VAL A 102 -9.68 -31.83 -72.50
C VAL A 102 -9.03 -31.27 -71.23
N ASP A 103 -9.04 -29.94 -71.03
CA ASP A 103 -8.38 -29.26 -69.90
C ASP A 103 -9.41 -28.85 -68.81
N ASP A 104 -10.04 -29.85 -68.20
CA ASP A 104 -11.17 -29.66 -67.26
C ASP A 104 -10.69 -29.09 -65.91
N SER A 105 -11.00 -27.81 -65.64
CA SER A 105 -10.52 -27.12 -64.43
C SER A 105 -11.14 -27.67 -63.15
N ILE A 106 -10.30 -28.16 -62.24
CA ILE A 106 -10.75 -28.61 -60.91
C ILE A 106 -11.35 -27.48 -60.06
N PHE A 107 -11.20 -26.23 -60.45
CA PHE A 107 -11.73 -25.04 -59.76
C PHE A 107 -13.08 -24.57 -60.33
N ILE A 108 -13.64 -25.27 -61.33
CA ILE A 108 -14.96 -24.99 -61.90
C ILE A 108 -15.92 -26.16 -61.61
N ASN A 109 -17.06 -25.86 -60.99
CA ASN A 109 -18.13 -26.82 -60.74
C ASN A 109 -19.02 -26.96 -61.98
N GLY A 110 -18.58 -27.79 -62.92
CA GLY A 110 -19.22 -27.90 -64.23
C GLY A 110 -19.02 -29.25 -64.92
N LYS A 111 -19.14 -29.20 -66.25
CA LYS A 111 -18.63 -30.20 -67.17
C LYS A 111 -18.07 -29.48 -68.38
N ASP A 112 -17.07 -30.09 -69.01
CA ASP A 112 -16.54 -29.65 -70.31
C ASP A 112 -16.11 -28.16 -70.23
N GLY A 113 -15.46 -27.78 -69.12
CA GLY A 113 -14.99 -26.41 -68.81
C GLY A 113 -16.03 -25.40 -68.30
N TYR A 114 -17.34 -25.63 -68.46
CA TYR A 114 -18.36 -24.61 -68.15
C TYR A 114 -19.11 -24.88 -66.82
N GLY A 115 -19.03 -23.95 -65.86
CA GLY A 115 -19.68 -24.08 -64.55
C GLY A 115 -19.46 -22.90 -63.59
N GLU A 116 -19.87 -23.05 -62.32
CA GLU A 116 -19.66 -22.03 -61.27
C GLU A 116 -18.31 -22.21 -60.56
N VAL A 117 -17.60 -21.12 -60.25
CA VAL A 117 -16.29 -21.16 -59.57
C VAL A 117 -16.38 -21.82 -58.18
N ASN A 118 -15.54 -22.81 -57.94
CA ASN A 118 -15.42 -23.52 -56.67
C ASN A 118 -14.60 -22.71 -55.66
N LYS A 119 -15.31 -21.86 -54.90
CA LYS A 119 -14.72 -20.94 -53.92
C LYS A 119 -13.94 -21.65 -52.82
N GLU A 120 -14.47 -22.74 -52.27
CA GLU A 120 -13.83 -23.51 -51.18
C GLU A 120 -12.41 -23.98 -51.58
N LYS A 121 -12.22 -24.45 -52.82
CA LYS A 121 -10.89 -24.85 -53.31
C LYS A 121 -9.94 -23.67 -53.52
N ILE A 122 -10.45 -22.52 -53.97
CA ILE A 122 -9.64 -21.31 -54.16
C ILE A 122 -9.24 -20.73 -52.79
N GLU A 123 -10.16 -20.69 -51.83
CA GLU A 123 -9.89 -20.24 -50.46
C GLU A 123 -8.84 -21.12 -49.76
N LEU A 124 -8.85 -22.44 -49.98
CA LEU A 124 -7.78 -23.35 -49.53
C LEU A 124 -6.41 -23.02 -50.14
N VAL A 125 -6.32 -22.86 -51.46
CA VAL A 125 -5.05 -22.55 -52.15
C VAL A 125 -4.53 -21.16 -51.76
N MET A 126 -5.41 -20.17 -51.61
CA MET A 126 -5.05 -18.84 -51.10
C MET A 126 -4.53 -18.90 -49.66
N ASN A 127 -5.06 -19.80 -48.82
CA ASN A 127 -4.55 -20.04 -47.48
C ASN A 127 -3.15 -20.70 -47.50
N GLU A 128 -2.90 -21.65 -48.40
CA GLU A 128 -1.55 -22.24 -48.58
C GLU A 128 -0.51 -21.19 -49.01
N TRP A 129 -0.82 -20.35 -50.01
CA TRP A 129 0.04 -19.22 -50.42
C TRP A 129 0.27 -18.21 -49.30
N PHE A 130 -0.78 -17.87 -48.54
CA PHE A 130 -0.68 -16.95 -47.40
C PHE A 130 0.25 -17.51 -46.33
N ARG A 131 -0.01 -18.75 -45.89
CA ARG A 131 0.76 -19.45 -44.87
C ARG A 131 2.23 -19.52 -45.28
N ALA A 132 2.53 -19.87 -46.54
CA ALA A 132 3.88 -19.92 -47.09
C ALA A 132 4.60 -18.54 -47.07
N GLY A 133 3.92 -17.46 -47.47
CA GLY A 133 4.48 -16.10 -47.43
C GLY A 133 4.77 -15.61 -46.00
N PHE A 134 3.86 -15.87 -45.07
CA PHE A 134 4.02 -15.58 -43.64
C PHE A 134 5.22 -16.36 -43.04
N ALA A 135 5.29 -17.67 -43.28
CA ALA A 135 6.33 -18.53 -42.71
C ALA A 135 7.73 -18.17 -43.21
N SER A 136 7.89 -17.83 -44.49
CA SER A 136 9.16 -17.34 -45.03
C SER A 136 9.58 -16.05 -44.33
N TYR A 137 8.66 -15.08 -44.20
CA TYR A 137 8.98 -13.80 -43.57
C TYR A 137 9.49 -13.98 -42.13
N ILE A 138 8.77 -14.73 -41.30
CA ILE A 138 9.17 -14.99 -39.90
C ILE A 138 10.50 -15.75 -39.84
N ASN A 139 10.69 -16.78 -40.66
CA ASN A 139 11.93 -17.57 -40.69
C ASN A 139 13.16 -16.72 -41.05
N ASP A 140 13.02 -15.71 -41.91
CA ASP A 140 14.11 -14.88 -42.41
C ASP A 140 14.41 -13.65 -41.54
N HIS A 141 13.38 -13.03 -40.92
CA HIS A 141 13.52 -11.72 -40.26
C HIS A 141 13.55 -11.79 -38.72
N LEU A 142 12.76 -12.68 -38.11
CA LEU A 142 12.44 -12.59 -36.67
C LEU A 142 13.67 -12.71 -35.76
N GLU A 143 14.61 -13.59 -36.09
CA GLU A 143 15.83 -13.73 -35.28
C GLU A 143 16.73 -12.48 -35.33
N GLY A 144 16.76 -11.78 -36.47
CA GLY A 144 17.54 -10.57 -36.66
C GLY A 144 17.00 -9.35 -35.92
N GLU A 145 15.71 -9.35 -35.59
CA GLU A 145 15.08 -8.30 -34.78
C GLU A 145 15.01 -8.59 -33.27
N LEU A 146 15.40 -9.78 -32.83
CA LEU A 146 15.39 -10.18 -31.41
C LEU A 146 16.77 -10.47 -30.82
N ASN A 147 17.76 -10.92 -31.61
CA ASN A 147 19.01 -11.41 -31.04
C ASN A 147 20.03 -10.30 -30.72
N ASP A 148 20.62 -10.38 -29.51
CA ASP A 148 21.61 -9.44 -28.96
C ASP A 148 21.17 -7.96 -29.05
N LYS A 149 19.88 -7.73 -28.79
CA LYS A 149 19.24 -6.40 -28.79
C LYS A 149 19.23 -5.84 -27.38
N GLU A 150 19.46 -4.53 -27.27
CA GLU A 150 19.20 -3.77 -26.05
C GLU A 150 17.76 -3.26 -26.07
N TYR A 151 16.97 -3.71 -25.10
CA TYR A 151 15.59 -3.28 -24.87
C TYR A 151 15.53 -2.28 -23.73
N GLY A 152 14.66 -1.30 -23.87
CA GLY A 152 14.51 -0.19 -22.95
C GLY A 152 14.04 -0.63 -21.56
N VAL A 153 14.06 0.34 -20.65
CA VAL A 153 13.33 0.23 -19.39
C VAL A 153 12.07 1.06 -19.51
N VAL A 154 10.93 0.42 -19.26
CA VAL A 154 9.59 1.05 -19.24
C VAL A 154 9.53 2.20 -18.22
N ASP A 155 10.22 2.06 -17.08
CA ASP A 155 10.51 3.14 -16.13
C ASP A 155 11.99 3.53 -16.05
N LYS A 156 12.37 4.59 -16.77
CA LYS A 156 13.73 5.17 -16.75
C LYS A 156 14.08 5.93 -15.47
N ASN A 157 13.17 6.03 -14.50
CA ASN A 157 13.46 6.63 -13.19
C ASN A 157 14.11 5.60 -12.23
N THR A 158 13.97 4.30 -12.51
CA THR A 158 14.51 3.21 -11.66
C THR A 158 15.96 2.81 -12.03
N ASP A 159 16.31 2.76 -13.32
CA ASP A 159 17.69 2.61 -13.81
C ASP A 159 17.83 3.24 -15.22
N GLU A 160 19.05 3.63 -15.59
CA GLU A 160 19.39 4.17 -16.92
C GLU A 160 19.88 3.08 -17.89
N GLN A 161 20.23 1.89 -17.38
CA GLN A 161 20.73 0.77 -18.21
C GLN A 161 19.59 0.03 -18.90
N SER A 162 19.83 -0.41 -20.15
CA SER A 162 18.93 -1.29 -20.91
C SER A 162 19.02 -2.75 -20.45
N SER A 163 17.98 -3.54 -20.73
CA SER A 163 18.06 -5.01 -20.67
C SER A 163 18.65 -5.56 -21.97
N THR A 164 19.42 -6.66 -21.91
CA THR A 164 19.92 -7.33 -23.11
C THR A 164 19.12 -8.60 -23.34
N VAL A 165 18.52 -8.75 -24.52
CA VAL A 165 17.79 -9.96 -24.91
C VAL A 165 18.50 -10.67 -26.05
N ARG A 166 18.52 -12.00 -25.98
CA ARG A 166 19.20 -12.89 -26.93
C ARG A 166 18.49 -14.22 -27.06
N ILE A 167 18.73 -14.90 -28.16
CA ILE A 167 18.19 -16.23 -28.43
C ILE A 167 19.04 -17.27 -27.68
N VAL A 168 18.41 -18.31 -27.12
CA VAL A 168 19.12 -19.42 -26.49
C VAL A 168 19.48 -20.47 -27.55
N ASP A 169 20.78 -20.74 -27.73
CA ASP A 169 21.31 -21.71 -28.70
C ASP A 169 20.54 -23.05 -28.71
N GLY A 170 20.13 -23.50 -29.91
CA GLY A 170 19.49 -24.78 -30.12
C GLY A 170 18.02 -24.88 -29.64
N SER A 171 17.38 -23.75 -29.31
CA SER A 171 15.97 -23.71 -28.84
C SER A 171 14.97 -23.05 -29.80
N THR A 172 15.41 -22.69 -31.01
CA THR A 172 14.49 -22.23 -32.07
C THR A 172 14.01 -23.41 -32.91
N GLU A 173 12.69 -23.61 -32.97
CA GLU A 173 12.03 -24.52 -33.90
C GLU A 173 11.37 -23.65 -34.99
N LYS A 174 12.06 -23.46 -36.12
CA LYS A 174 11.57 -22.67 -37.26
C LYS A 174 10.43 -23.38 -38.00
N TYR A 175 9.63 -22.63 -38.77
CA TYR A 175 8.60 -23.22 -39.62
C TYR A 175 9.23 -24.14 -40.68
N SER A 176 8.89 -25.42 -40.64
CA SER A 176 9.33 -26.41 -41.63
C SER A 176 8.55 -26.28 -42.94
N VAL A 177 9.11 -25.49 -43.84
CA VAL A 177 8.70 -25.40 -45.25
C VAL A 177 9.27 -26.61 -46.01
N SER A 178 8.43 -27.28 -46.79
CA SER A 178 8.75 -28.47 -47.57
C SER A 178 8.51 -28.22 -49.06
N TYR A 179 9.22 -28.99 -49.89
CA TYR A 179 9.11 -28.98 -51.35
C TYR A 179 8.80 -30.40 -51.82
N ASP A 180 7.52 -30.79 -51.77
CA ASP A 180 7.06 -32.10 -52.22
C ASP A 180 6.57 -31.99 -53.67
N THR A 181 7.03 -32.93 -54.50
CA THR A 181 6.72 -33.01 -55.92
C THR A 181 5.54 -33.96 -56.21
N SER A 182 4.87 -34.47 -55.18
CA SER A 182 3.87 -35.56 -55.29
C SER A 182 2.41 -35.19 -54.95
N THR A 183 2.16 -34.01 -54.37
CA THR A 183 0.79 -33.44 -54.21
C THR A 183 0.86 -31.92 -54.44
N VAL A 184 0.37 -31.33 -55.54
CA VAL A 184 -0.63 -31.77 -56.53
C VAL A 184 -0.01 -31.93 -57.93
N SER A 185 -0.33 -33.03 -58.63
CA SER A 185 0.11 -33.24 -60.02
C SER A 185 -0.86 -32.60 -61.04
N LEU A 186 -0.62 -31.34 -61.41
CA LEU A 186 -1.28 -30.67 -62.55
C LEU A 186 -0.24 -30.12 -63.55
N ASP A 187 0.19 -31.04 -64.42
CA ASP A 187 1.14 -30.91 -65.53
C ASP A 187 2.55 -30.35 -65.20
N SER A 188 3.43 -30.34 -66.20
CA SER A 188 4.82 -30.74 -66.08
C SER A 188 5.84 -29.67 -66.49
N SER A 189 5.53 -28.38 -66.26
CA SER A 189 6.49 -27.29 -66.44
C SER A 189 6.28 -26.06 -65.55
N ASN A 190 6.55 -26.17 -64.25
CA ASN A 190 7.10 -25.09 -63.42
C ASN A 190 7.72 -25.67 -62.12
N ASN A 191 8.37 -24.82 -61.31
CA ASN A 191 8.97 -25.25 -60.04
C ASN A 191 7.90 -25.76 -59.04
N PRO A 192 8.22 -26.74 -58.17
CA PRO A 192 7.34 -27.10 -57.07
C PRO A 192 7.19 -25.92 -56.09
N GLU A 193 5.94 -25.60 -55.74
CA GLU A 193 5.64 -24.53 -54.79
C GLU A 193 5.92 -24.96 -53.33
N PRO A 194 6.33 -24.03 -52.46
CA PRO A 194 6.58 -24.31 -51.05
C PRO A 194 5.26 -24.47 -50.28
N TYR A 195 5.08 -25.61 -49.63
CA TYR A 195 4.00 -25.84 -48.66
C TYR A 195 4.58 -26.05 -47.26
N ILE A 196 3.77 -25.88 -46.21
CA ILE A 196 4.22 -26.00 -44.82
C ILE A 196 3.81 -27.37 -44.27
N SER A 197 4.70 -27.98 -43.49
CA SER A 197 4.37 -29.21 -42.77
C SER A 197 3.27 -28.96 -41.73
N ILE A 198 2.12 -29.59 -41.92
CA ILE A 198 1.05 -29.69 -40.93
C ILE A 198 1.32 -30.84 -39.95
N ASP A 199 0.84 -30.71 -38.70
CA ASP A 199 0.79 -31.84 -37.76
C ASP A 199 -0.28 -32.85 -38.23
N GLU A 200 0.08 -34.12 -38.38
CA GLU A 200 -0.79 -35.17 -38.92
C GLU A 200 -2.08 -35.41 -38.11
N LYS A 201 -2.16 -34.95 -36.85
CA LYS A 201 -3.30 -35.13 -35.95
C LYS A 201 -4.22 -33.90 -35.93
N THR A 202 -3.65 -32.70 -35.90
CA THR A 202 -4.45 -31.45 -35.85
C THR A 202 -4.79 -30.92 -37.24
N LYS A 203 -3.97 -31.25 -38.25
CA LYS A 203 -3.94 -30.67 -39.60
C LYS A 203 -3.51 -29.20 -39.68
N GLU A 204 -3.05 -28.61 -38.57
CA GLU A 204 -2.58 -27.24 -38.54
C GLU A 204 -1.06 -27.13 -38.70
N PRO A 205 -0.53 -25.95 -39.13
CA PRO A 205 0.91 -25.71 -39.22
C PRO A 205 1.58 -25.88 -37.85
N VAL A 206 2.76 -26.51 -37.84
CA VAL A 206 3.58 -26.59 -36.61
C VAL A 206 4.02 -25.17 -36.22
N PRO A 207 3.73 -24.69 -34.99
CA PRO A 207 4.04 -23.32 -34.59
C PRO A 207 5.55 -23.10 -34.44
N TYR A 208 6.01 -21.93 -34.87
CA TYR A 208 7.40 -21.49 -34.70
C TYR A 208 7.67 -21.25 -33.20
N LYS A 209 8.68 -21.91 -32.65
CA LYS A 209 9.05 -21.75 -31.23
C LYS A 209 10.39 -21.05 -31.10
N ILE A 210 10.51 -20.16 -30.14
CA ILE A 210 11.74 -19.43 -29.84
C ILE A 210 11.87 -19.19 -28.35
N THR A 211 13.02 -19.53 -27.76
CA THR A 211 13.32 -19.19 -26.36
C THR A 211 14.27 -18.02 -26.30
N LEU A 212 13.79 -16.91 -25.76
CA LEU A 212 14.60 -15.73 -25.47
C LEU A 212 15.10 -15.81 -24.03
N GLN A 213 16.33 -15.35 -23.81
CA GLN A 213 16.85 -14.99 -22.50
C GLN A 213 17.01 -13.48 -22.43
N SER A 214 16.42 -12.87 -21.40
CA SER A 214 16.72 -11.52 -20.97
C SER A 214 17.77 -11.55 -19.85
N ASP A 215 18.69 -10.60 -19.88
CA ASP A 215 19.77 -10.39 -18.93
C ASP A 215 19.75 -8.92 -18.45
N PHE A 216 19.66 -8.68 -17.13
CA PHE A 216 19.76 -7.34 -16.53
C PHE A 216 20.75 -7.32 -15.35
N THR A 217 21.32 -6.15 -14.98
CA THR A 217 22.21 -6.00 -13.82
C THR A 217 22.02 -4.69 -13.02
N HIS A 218 21.06 -4.65 -12.10
CA HIS A 218 20.91 -3.51 -11.18
C HIS A 218 21.99 -3.53 -10.08
N LYS A 219 22.75 -2.45 -9.92
CA LYS A 219 23.69 -2.23 -8.79
C LYS A 219 24.60 -3.45 -8.46
N LYS A 220 25.12 -4.13 -9.49
CA LYS A 220 25.95 -5.36 -9.45
C LYS A 220 25.22 -6.67 -9.14
N ILE A 221 23.90 -6.68 -9.07
CA ILE A 221 23.08 -7.89 -8.97
C ILE A 221 22.55 -8.23 -10.36
N SER A 222 23.11 -9.27 -10.98
CA SER A 222 22.64 -9.76 -12.27
C SER A 222 21.46 -10.74 -12.11
N LYS A 223 20.51 -10.67 -13.04
CA LYS A 223 19.36 -11.56 -13.18
C LYS A 223 19.23 -12.00 -14.63
N GLN A 224 18.69 -13.20 -14.80
CA GLN A 224 18.45 -13.86 -16.08
C GLN A 224 17.06 -14.48 -16.02
N ILE A 225 16.20 -14.20 -17.00
CA ILE A 225 14.86 -14.80 -17.13
C ILE A 225 14.75 -15.36 -18.56
N ARG A 226 14.04 -16.48 -18.72
CA ARG A 226 13.80 -17.11 -20.01
C ARG A 226 12.32 -17.25 -20.29
N GLY A 227 11.90 -16.84 -21.49
CA GLY A 227 10.54 -17.04 -22.00
C GLY A 227 10.59 -17.81 -23.32
N THR A 228 9.77 -18.85 -23.45
CA THR A 228 9.58 -19.59 -24.71
C THR A 228 8.27 -19.15 -25.34
N PHE A 229 8.37 -18.47 -26.48
CA PHE A 229 7.23 -18.00 -27.25
C PHE A 229 6.88 -19.04 -28.33
N GLN A 230 5.57 -19.19 -28.59
CA GLN A 230 5.05 -20.02 -29.67
C GLN A 230 4.23 -19.12 -30.59
N ILE A 231 4.58 -19.08 -31.86
CA ILE A 231 3.93 -18.25 -32.88
C ILE A 231 3.16 -19.20 -33.80
N GLY A 232 1.86 -18.98 -33.93
CA GLY A 232 1.01 -19.66 -34.92
C GLY A 232 1.00 -18.90 -36.25
N ILE A 233 0.54 -19.57 -37.30
CA ILE A 233 0.20 -18.94 -38.58
C ILE A 233 -1.32 -18.73 -38.60
N PRO A 234 -1.85 -17.51 -38.78
CA PRO A 234 -3.29 -17.30 -38.94
C PRO A 234 -3.76 -17.77 -40.32
N ASP A 235 -5.07 -17.93 -40.50
CA ASP A 235 -5.65 -18.20 -41.81
C ASP A 235 -5.71 -16.94 -42.69
N PHE A 236 -5.67 -17.13 -44.01
CA PHE A 236 -5.87 -16.05 -44.96
C PHE A 236 -7.22 -15.33 -44.73
N ASN A 237 -7.21 -13.99 -44.74
CA ASN A 237 -8.34 -13.13 -44.39
C ASN A 237 -8.93 -13.31 -42.97
N ALA A 238 -8.31 -14.08 -42.07
CA ALA A 238 -8.72 -14.09 -40.68
C ALA A 238 -8.46 -12.71 -40.03
N PRO A 239 -9.44 -12.13 -39.30
CA PRO A 239 -9.22 -10.90 -38.57
C PRO A 239 -8.31 -11.18 -37.37
N TYR A 240 -7.07 -10.69 -37.45
CA TYR A 240 -6.11 -10.74 -36.35
C TYR A 240 -6.00 -9.37 -35.67
N TYR A 241 -5.64 -9.37 -34.39
CA TYR A 241 -5.32 -8.16 -33.65
C TYR A 241 -4.19 -8.41 -32.64
N VAL A 242 -3.36 -7.40 -32.39
CA VAL A 242 -2.44 -7.37 -31.24
C VAL A 242 -3.04 -6.42 -30.22
N LYS A 243 -3.68 -6.96 -29.18
CA LYS A 243 -4.44 -6.16 -28.21
C LYS A 243 -3.53 -5.62 -27.11
N ASN A 244 -2.71 -4.63 -27.43
CA ASN A 244 -2.01 -3.84 -26.41
C ASN A 244 -3.03 -3.00 -25.62
N VAL A 245 -3.58 -3.58 -24.55
CA VAL A 245 -4.49 -2.88 -23.64
C VAL A 245 -3.66 -1.97 -22.74
N GLN A 246 -3.39 -0.75 -23.22
CA GLN A 246 -3.04 0.37 -22.35
C GLN A 246 -4.29 0.75 -21.56
N ALA A 247 -4.47 0.09 -20.42
CA ALA A 247 -5.53 0.40 -19.48
C ALA A 247 -5.28 1.78 -18.86
N GLN A 248 -6.35 2.53 -18.68
CA GLN A 248 -6.32 3.85 -18.05
C GLN A 248 -7.39 3.90 -16.96
N LEU A 249 -6.94 4.19 -15.74
CA LEU A 249 -7.77 4.40 -14.56
C LEU A 249 -7.32 5.68 -13.86
N ASN A 250 -8.26 6.46 -13.34
CA ASN A 250 -7.92 7.62 -12.53
C ASN A 250 -7.56 7.18 -11.11
N GLU A 251 -6.59 7.83 -10.49
CA GLU A 251 -6.18 7.53 -9.11
C GLU A 251 -7.36 7.57 -8.13
N ASN A 252 -7.37 6.60 -7.20
CA ASN A 252 -8.36 6.50 -6.15
C ASN A 252 -7.68 6.13 -4.82
N ILE A 253 -7.88 6.97 -3.79
CA ILE A 253 -7.24 6.81 -2.48
C ILE A 253 -7.52 5.44 -1.83
N LEU A 254 -8.67 4.81 -2.12
CA LEU A 254 -9.02 3.50 -1.57
C LEU A 254 -8.04 2.38 -1.97
N TRP A 255 -7.31 2.53 -3.08
CA TRP A 255 -6.33 1.53 -3.53
C TRP A 255 -4.99 1.62 -2.78
N THR A 256 -4.70 2.78 -2.17
CA THR A 256 -3.41 3.06 -1.50
C THR A 256 -3.28 2.40 -0.13
N LYS A 257 -4.40 1.97 0.49
CA LYS A 257 -4.45 1.46 1.86
C LYS A 257 -4.79 -0.03 1.88
N ALA A 258 -4.28 -0.75 2.88
CA ALA A 258 -4.67 -2.12 3.15
C ALA A 258 -6.06 -2.19 3.80
N ILE A 259 -6.36 -1.24 4.70
CA ILE A 259 -7.65 -1.14 5.40
C ILE A 259 -8.12 0.32 5.41
N THR A 260 -9.40 0.55 5.10
CA THR A 260 -10.10 1.83 5.26
C THR A 260 -11.44 1.58 5.97
N THR A 261 -11.70 2.25 7.10
CA THR A 261 -13.04 2.28 7.71
C THR A 261 -13.49 3.68 8.10
N GLU A 262 -14.79 3.94 7.95
CA GLU A 262 -15.45 5.15 8.46
C GLU A 262 -15.84 5.08 9.93
N LYS A 263 -15.69 3.92 10.56
CA LYS A 263 -15.85 3.65 12.00
C LYS A 263 -14.55 3.03 12.55
N ASN A 264 -14.66 1.98 13.36
CA ASN A 264 -13.60 1.47 14.22
C ASN A 264 -12.97 0.18 13.65
N ILE A 265 -11.69 -0.02 13.92
CA ILE A 265 -11.01 -1.32 13.78
C ILE A 265 -10.89 -1.92 15.17
N TYR A 266 -11.45 -3.11 15.37
CA TYR A 266 -11.31 -3.91 16.59
C TYR A 266 -10.38 -5.08 16.34
N VAL A 267 -9.35 -5.27 17.16
CA VAL A 267 -8.43 -6.41 17.09
C VAL A 267 -8.48 -7.21 18.39
N THR A 268 -8.91 -8.47 18.33
CA THR A 268 -8.95 -9.38 19.49
C THR A 268 -8.43 -10.77 19.15
N GLY A 269 -7.74 -11.40 20.09
CA GLY A 269 -6.99 -12.64 19.92
C GLY A 269 -5.51 -12.46 20.30
N ASN A 270 -4.92 -13.53 20.85
CA ASN A 270 -3.52 -13.58 21.27
C ASN A 270 -2.54 -13.73 20.08
N SER A 271 -3.06 -14.00 18.88
CA SER A 271 -2.25 -14.18 17.67
C SER A 271 -2.00 -12.85 16.99
N VAL A 272 -0.74 -12.62 16.62
CA VAL A 272 -0.31 -11.40 15.93
C VAL A 272 -1.03 -11.26 14.59
N VAL A 273 -1.80 -10.18 14.45
CA VAL A 273 -2.31 -9.67 13.18
C VAL A 273 -1.20 -8.84 12.52
N THR A 274 -0.93 -9.05 11.23
CA THR A 274 0.09 -8.28 10.49
C THR A 274 -0.53 -7.55 9.32
N ILE A 275 -0.45 -6.22 9.31
CA ILE A 275 -0.87 -5.38 8.18
C ILE A 275 0.36 -4.84 7.45
N ASN A 276 0.37 -4.91 6.12
CA ASN A 276 1.43 -4.38 5.28
C ASN A 276 0.83 -3.37 4.30
N GLY A 277 1.19 -2.10 4.47
CA GLY A 277 0.49 -0.97 3.87
C GLY A 277 -0.33 -0.18 4.90
N ASP A 278 -0.71 1.04 4.53
CA ASP A 278 -1.39 2.01 5.38
C ASP A 278 -2.76 1.53 5.85
N ILE A 279 -3.18 2.01 7.03
CA ILE A 279 -4.56 1.88 7.51
C ILE A 279 -5.19 3.24 7.85
N TYR A 280 -6.48 3.33 7.59
CA TYR A 280 -7.32 4.45 7.97
C TYR A 280 -8.55 3.94 8.74
N ALA A 281 -8.82 4.51 9.91
CA ALA A 281 -10.01 4.23 10.69
C ALA A 281 -10.50 5.53 11.30
N TYR A 282 -11.45 6.22 10.64
CA TYR A 282 -11.95 7.50 11.14
C TYR A 282 -12.36 7.37 12.62
N GLY A 283 -13.11 6.32 12.94
CA GLY A 283 -13.47 6.03 14.32
C GLY A 283 -14.64 6.87 14.81
N GLU A 284 -15.46 6.24 15.63
CA GLU A 284 -16.51 6.93 16.36
C GLU A 284 -15.89 7.65 17.56
N MET A 285 -16.30 8.90 17.78
CA MET A 285 -15.93 9.64 18.98
C MET A 285 -16.79 9.15 20.16
N ALA A 286 -16.14 8.89 21.28
CA ALA A 286 -16.82 8.45 22.50
C ALA A 286 -17.88 9.47 22.94
N THR A 287 -19.08 8.99 23.28
CA THR A 287 -20.09 9.81 23.99
C THR A 287 -19.96 9.70 25.50
N ASP A 288 -19.32 8.64 26.00
CA ASP A 288 -19.07 8.34 27.41
C ASP A 288 -17.62 7.87 27.59
N SER A 289 -17.00 8.20 28.74
CA SER A 289 -15.54 8.19 28.96
C SER A 289 -14.84 6.81 29.02
N ARG A 290 -15.43 5.75 28.45
CA ARG A 290 -14.86 4.40 28.40
C ARG A 290 -15.09 3.64 27.08
N ASP A 291 -15.80 4.20 26.10
CA ASP A 291 -16.09 3.55 24.81
C ASP A 291 -15.52 4.39 23.64
N PHE A 292 -14.19 4.37 23.51
CA PHE A 292 -13.46 5.12 22.49
C PHE A 292 -13.29 4.30 21.22
N GLY A 293 -13.61 4.89 20.08
CA GLY A 293 -13.42 4.29 18.76
C GLY A 293 -12.04 4.57 18.14
N GLY A 294 -11.90 4.27 16.85
CA GLY A 294 -10.63 4.38 16.10
C GLY A 294 -9.95 3.01 15.96
N LEU A 295 -8.71 2.85 16.42
CA LEU A 295 -8.01 1.56 16.45
C LEU A 295 -8.00 1.00 17.88
N VAL A 296 -8.88 0.01 18.11
CA VAL A 296 -9.15 -0.63 19.41
C VAL A 296 -8.46 -1.99 19.46
N VAL A 297 -7.45 -2.14 20.31
CA VAL A 297 -6.67 -3.39 20.40
C VAL A 297 -6.82 -4.02 21.78
N GLY A 298 -7.41 -5.22 21.78
CA GLY A 298 -8.04 -5.82 22.94
C GLY A 298 -9.44 -5.25 23.18
N ASN A 299 -10.44 -6.10 23.44
CA ASN A 299 -11.81 -5.69 23.81
C ASN A 299 -12.61 -6.86 24.42
N ASN A 300 -13.57 -6.56 25.29
CA ASN A 300 -14.49 -7.48 25.95
C ASN A 300 -13.84 -8.57 26.85
N ASN A 301 -12.75 -8.25 27.55
CA ASN A 301 -11.91 -9.17 28.33
C ASN A 301 -11.11 -10.13 27.42
N ILE A 302 -10.73 -9.67 26.22
CA ILE A 302 -9.95 -10.43 25.25
C ILE A 302 -8.80 -9.55 24.75
N SER A 303 -7.56 -9.92 25.06
CA SER A 303 -6.33 -9.31 24.56
C SER A 303 -6.30 -9.17 23.03
N GLY A 304 -5.58 -8.19 22.48
CA GLY A 304 -5.32 -8.07 21.04
C GLY A 304 -3.84 -7.83 20.71
N ASN A 305 -3.37 -8.28 19.55
CA ASN A 305 -1.98 -8.06 19.12
C ASN A 305 -1.91 -7.72 17.62
N ILE A 306 -1.38 -6.54 17.28
CA ILE A 306 -1.24 -6.09 15.89
C ILE A 306 0.13 -5.46 15.60
N ILE A 307 0.69 -5.83 14.44
CA ILE A 307 1.84 -5.19 13.80
C ILE A 307 1.39 -4.53 12.49
N ILE A 308 1.70 -3.25 12.31
CA ILE A 308 1.38 -2.47 11.11
C ILE A 308 2.68 -1.98 10.48
N ASN A 309 2.88 -2.26 9.19
CA ASN A 309 4.02 -1.81 8.40
C ASN A 309 3.53 -0.79 7.36
N GLY A 310 3.27 0.44 7.82
CA GLY A 310 2.61 1.52 7.07
C GLY A 310 2.08 2.62 8.01
N ASN A 311 1.54 3.70 7.45
CA ASN A 311 0.99 4.81 8.23
C ASN A 311 -0.33 4.43 8.91
N VAL A 312 -0.65 5.10 10.03
CA VAL A 312 -1.88 4.88 10.80
C VAL A 312 -2.62 6.19 11.03
N ALA A 313 -3.83 6.30 10.51
CA ALA A 313 -4.65 7.51 10.59
C ALA A 313 -6.01 7.21 11.25
N ALA A 314 -6.30 7.88 12.37
CA ALA A 314 -7.59 7.85 13.05
C ALA A 314 -8.08 9.24 13.46
N ASN A 315 -9.38 9.55 13.26
CA ASN A 315 -9.97 10.77 13.82
C ASN A 315 -10.25 10.63 15.32
N SER A 316 -10.48 9.40 15.78
CA SER A 316 -10.65 9.02 17.19
C SER A 316 -9.33 8.48 17.78
N TYR A 317 -9.39 7.53 18.72
CA TYR A 317 -8.24 7.08 19.51
C TYR A 317 -7.44 5.97 18.81
N ILE A 318 -6.17 5.83 19.20
CA ILE A 318 -5.40 4.60 18.99
C ILE A 318 -5.07 4.08 20.39
N HIS A 319 -5.62 2.93 20.78
CA HIS A 319 -5.51 2.50 22.17
C HIS A 319 -5.51 0.98 22.39
N THR A 320 -4.87 0.58 23.49
CA THR A 320 -4.98 -0.78 24.04
C THR A 320 -6.03 -0.79 25.14
N ASN A 321 -7.06 -1.62 25.00
CA ASN A 321 -8.30 -1.54 25.79
C ASN A 321 -8.61 -2.83 26.60
N ASP A 322 -7.64 -3.75 26.68
CA ASP A 322 -7.68 -4.95 27.51
C ASP A 322 -6.28 -5.38 27.96
N ASP A 323 -6.19 -6.25 28.96
CA ASP A 323 -4.95 -6.86 29.47
C ASP A 323 -4.08 -7.50 28.36
N ASN A 324 -2.75 -7.40 28.49
CA ASN A 324 -1.76 -7.99 27.57
C ASN A 324 -2.04 -7.69 26.08
N SER A 325 -2.42 -6.45 25.78
CA SER A 325 -2.73 -6.00 24.42
C SER A 325 -1.60 -5.16 23.84
N HIS A 326 -1.25 -5.39 22.58
CA HIS A 326 -0.01 -4.88 21.99
C HIS A 326 -0.25 -4.25 20.61
N ILE A 327 0.20 -3.01 20.44
CA ILE A 327 0.26 -2.29 19.17
C ILE A 327 1.71 -2.08 18.78
N THR A 328 2.08 -2.43 17.55
CA THR A 328 3.40 -2.11 16.97
C THR A 328 3.22 -1.49 15.59
N ILE A 329 3.80 -0.33 15.36
CA ILE A 329 3.78 0.40 14.09
C ILE A 329 5.23 0.56 13.63
N ASN A 330 5.54 0.20 12.38
CA ASN A 330 6.90 0.17 11.85
C ASN A 330 7.03 0.99 10.57
N ASN A 331 7.94 1.98 10.55
CA ASN A 331 8.27 2.79 9.37
C ASN A 331 7.06 3.51 8.77
N GLY A 332 6.19 4.05 9.62
CA GLY A 332 4.99 4.78 9.23
C GLY A 332 4.59 5.78 10.30
N ASP A 333 4.02 6.90 9.84
CA ASP A 333 3.62 8.00 10.71
C ASP A 333 2.19 7.80 11.23
N VAL A 334 1.96 8.34 12.43
CA VAL A 334 0.75 8.12 13.22
C VAL A 334 0.04 9.44 13.44
N TYR A 335 -1.25 9.47 13.11
CA TYR A 335 -2.13 10.63 13.26
C TYR A 335 -3.37 10.16 14.02
N CYS A 336 -3.56 10.62 15.26
CA CYS A 336 -4.70 10.25 16.10
C CYS A 336 -5.18 11.40 16.99
N TYR A 337 -6.36 11.27 17.57
CA TYR A 337 -6.82 12.22 18.59
C TYR A 337 -5.95 12.08 19.84
N SER A 338 -6.04 10.91 20.49
CA SER A 338 -5.23 10.51 21.64
C SER A 338 -4.55 9.17 21.39
N LEU A 339 -3.41 8.92 22.05
CA LEU A 339 -2.70 7.64 22.06
C LEU A 339 -2.71 7.07 23.48
N VAL A 340 -3.43 5.97 23.73
CA VAL A 340 -3.82 5.58 25.10
C VAL A 340 -3.49 4.12 25.43
N VAL A 341 -2.86 3.87 26.58
CA VAL A 341 -2.91 2.57 27.27
C VAL A 341 -3.92 2.70 28.42
N GLN A 342 -5.06 2.02 28.30
CA GLN A 342 -6.27 2.30 29.08
C GLN A 342 -6.15 2.02 30.58
N GLU A 343 -7.00 2.69 31.37
CA GLU A 343 -7.14 2.39 32.80
C GLU A 343 -7.65 0.97 33.04
N ASP A 344 -7.47 0.48 34.27
CA ASP A 344 -7.77 -0.89 34.72
C ASP A 344 -7.00 -2.04 33.99
N THR A 345 -6.30 -1.79 32.88
CA THR A 345 -5.46 -2.78 32.15
C THR A 345 -4.10 -3.07 32.81
N THR A 346 -3.52 -4.23 32.46
CA THR A 346 -2.18 -4.69 32.88
C THR A 346 -1.41 -5.34 31.71
N GLY A 347 -0.13 -5.00 31.54
CA GLY A 347 0.78 -5.67 30.61
C GLY A 347 0.67 -5.23 29.14
N SER A 348 0.00 -4.10 28.88
CA SER A 348 -0.34 -3.64 27.53
C SER A 348 0.62 -2.56 27.02
N THR A 349 0.97 -2.61 25.74
CA THR A 349 2.08 -1.82 25.18
C THR A 349 1.76 -1.19 23.82
N ILE A 350 2.29 0.00 23.57
CA ILE A 350 2.25 0.67 22.25
C ILE A 350 3.67 1.05 21.83
N THR A 351 4.08 0.60 20.64
CA THR A 351 5.41 0.83 20.10
C THR A 351 5.34 1.42 18.68
N ILE A 352 5.98 2.57 18.47
CA ILE A 352 6.18 3.20 17.16
C ILE A 352 7.68 3.14 16.85
N ASN A 353 8.06 2.37 15.84
CA ASN A 353 9.44 2.14 15.41
C ASN A 353 9.74 2.93 14.12
N ASN A 354 10.71 3.83 14.17
CA ASN A 354 11.11 4.70 13.06
C ASN A 354 9.92 5.44 12.41
N GLY A 355 9.17 6.22 13.20
CA GLY A 355 7.97 6.94 12.74
C GLY A 355 7.60 8.15 13.62
N VAL A 356 6.76 9.04 13.10
CA VAL A 356 6.33 10.28 13.78
C VAL A 356 4.94 10.12 14.37
N LEU A 357 4.78 10.39 15.67
CA LEU A 357 3.48 10.53 16.32
C LEU A 357 2.98 11.98 16.25
N ASN A 358 1.74 12.16 15.82
CA ASN A 358 1.04 13.45 15.77
C ASN A 358 -0.31 13.30 16.50
N THR A 359 -0.46 13.93 17.67
CA THR A 359 -1.71 13.90 18.43
C THR A 359 -2.41 15.26 18.44
N LYS A 360 -3.74 15.25 18.32
CA LYS A 360 -4.56 16.44 18.55
C LYS A 360 -4.75 16.73 20.04
N ASP A 361 -4.84 15.66 20.82
CA ASP A 361 -5.02 15.64 22.27
C ASP A 361 -3.94 14.75 22.90
N ASP A 362 -4.21 14.07 24.01
CA ASP A 362 -3.15 13.54 24.89
C ASP A 362 -2.51 12.22 24.45
N ILE A 363 -1.25 12.02 24.87
CA ILE A 363 -0.72 10.67 25.14
C ILE A 363 -1.12 10.30 26.56
N GLU A 364 -1.77 9.16 26.76
CA GLU A 364 -2.18 8.69 28.09
C GLU A 364 -1.57 7.32 28.44
N LEU A 365 -0.88 7.26 29.58
CA LEU A 365 -0.36 6.02 30.16
C LEU A 365 -1.10 5.73 31.47
N ASN A 366 -2.22 4.99 31.38
CA ASN A 366 -3.15 4.76 32.50
C ASN A 366 -3.08 3.33 33.09
N GLY A 367 -2.62 2.35 32.31
CA GLY A 367 -2.48 0.95 32.73
C GLY A 367 -1.33 0.65 33.70
N LYS A 368 -1.24 -0.60 34.14
CA LYS A 368 -0.14 -1.17 34.95
C LYS A 368 0.79 -2.00 34.08
N ASP A 369 2.05 -2.14 34.46
CA ASP A 369 3.03 -2.94 33.70
C ASP A 369 3.01 -2.58 32.20
N ALA A 370 2.89 -1.27 31.93
CA ALA A 370 2.42 -0.71 30.67
C ALA A 370 3.49 0.20 30.04
N ASP A 371 3.73 0.05 28.74
CA ASP A 371 4.83 0.72 28.05
C ASP A 371 4.36 1.47 26.80
N ILE A 372 4.75 2.74 26.66
CA ILE A 372 4.67 3.50 25.41
C ILE A 372 6.09 3.83 24.95
N THR A 373 6.44 3.45 23.72
CA THR A 373 7.77 3.66 23.13
C THR A 373 7.66 4.28 21.74
N ILE A 374 8.38 5.37 21.51
CA ILE A 374 8.40 6.11 20.24
C ILE A 374 9.87 6.32 19.80
N ASP A 375 10.38 5.42 18.95
CA ASP A 375 11.61 5.59 18.19
C ASP A 375 11.30 6.51 16.99
N GLY A 376 11.44 7.82 17.20
CA GLY A 376 11.09 8.83 16.21
C GLY A 376 10.78 10.20 16.82
N SER A 377 9.83 10.94 16.25
CA SER A 377 9.44 12.28 16.71
C SER A 377 8.02 12.31 17.27
N TYR A 378 7.72 13.27 18.17
CA TYR A 378 6.38 13.48 18.71
C TYR A 378 5.96 14.95 18.55
N PHE A 379 4.77 15.16 17.97
CA PHE A 379 4.13 16.46 17.82
C PHE A 379 2.72 16.42 18.42
N GLY A 380 2.60 16.74 19.71
CA GLY A 380 1.35 17.22 20.29
C GLY A 380 1.15 18.65 19.77
N PHE A 381 0.24 18.84 18.82
CA PHE A 381 0.17 20.08 18.03
C PHE A 381 -0.95 21.05 18.44
N SER A 382 -1.77 20.72 19.45
CA SER A 382 -2.88 21.55 19.92
C SER A 382 -2.67 22.06 21.36
N ASN A 383 -3.12 23.28 21.63
CA ASN A 383 -2.79 24.05 22.83
C ASN A 383 -4.02 24.49 23.66
N GLY A 384 -5.21 23.98 23.33
CA GLY A 384 -6.49 24.31 23.96
C GLY A 384 -7.04 25.70 23.63
N ALA A 385 -6.33 26.57 22.90
CA ALA A 385 -6.68 27.99 22.78
C ALA A 385 -7.98 28.26 21.99
N ASP A 386 -8.29 27.40 21.01
CA ASP A 386 -9.49 27.52 20.16
C ASP A 386 -10.64 26.61 20.62
N ALA A 387 -10.51 25.94 21.78
CA ALA A 387 -11.45 24.92 22.25
C ALA A 387 -12.37 25.40 23.39
N VAL A 388 -13.60 24.86 23.42
CA VAL A 388 -14.58 25.08 24.51
C VAL A 388 -14.38 24.07 25.65
N GLU A 389 -13.70 22.96 25.36
CA GLU A 389 -13.41 21.83 26.25
C GLU A 389 -11.90 21.60 26.27
N HIS A 390 -11.39 20.84 27.25
CA HIS A 390 -9.94 20.60 27.37
C HIS A 390 -9.37 19.66 26.30
N ASN A 391 -10.23 18.93 25.58
CA ASN A 391 -9.93 17.83 24.66
C ASN A 391 -9.24 18.23 23.34
N GLN A 392 -8.50 19.34 23.34
CA GLN A 392 -7.65 19.80 22.24
C GLN A 392 -6.37 20.43 22.81
N SER A 393 -5.78 19.82 23.86
CA SER A 393 -4.63 20.37 24.59
C SER A 393 -3.49 19.37 24.71
N SER A 394 -3.12 18.75 23.58
CA SER A 394 -2.12 17.70 23.45
C SER A 394 -0.90 17.84 24.38
N SER A 395 -0.93 17.01 25.40
CA SER A 395 0.04 16.89 26.48
C SER A 395 0.39 15.41 26.69
N ILE A 396 0.99 15.08 27.83
CA ILE A 396 1.25 13.70 28.24
C ILE A 396 0.73 13.50 29.66
N VAL A 397 -0.22 12.59 29.81
CA VAL A 397 -0.90 12.28 31.07
C VAL A 397 -0.48 10.89 31.54
N ILE A 398 0.09 10.79 32.74
CA ILE A 398 0.52 9.52 33.29
C ILE A 398 -0.25 9.21 34.57
N ASN A 399 -1.30 8.38 34.43
CA ASN A 399 -2.10 7.88 35.54
C ASN A 399 -1.64 6.52 36.08
N SER A 400 -0.70 5.86 35.39
CA SER A 400 -0.16 4.55 35.75
C SER A 400 0.32 4.51 37.21
N PRO A 401 -0.15 3.55 38.03
CA PRO A 401 0.14 3.52 39.46
C PRO A 401 1.50 2.89 39.80
N ASP A 402 2.28 2.44 38.81
CA ASP A 402 3.57 1.77 38.98
C ASP A 402 4.72 2.37 38.11
N ILE A 403 4.53 3.63 37.66
CA ILE A 403 5.43 4.50 36.85
C ILE A 403 6.85 4.75 37.37
N GLU A 404 7.21 4.25 38.55
CA GLU A 404 8.60 4.29 39.08
C GLU A 404 9.14 2.87 39.38
N SER A 405 8.55 1.84 38.77
CA SER A 405 8.89 0.43 39.06
C SER A 405 8.62 -0.58 37.94
N LYS A 406 7.69 -0.30 37.02
CA LYS A 406 7.26 -1.21 35.95
C LYS A 406 6.96 -0.45 34.66
N SER A 407 5.86 0.30 34.66
CA SER A 407 5.38 1.04 33.48
C SER A 407 6.35 2.13 33.06
N SER A 408 6.48 2.36 31.76
CA SER A 408 7.41 3.35 31.21
C SER A 408 6.87 4.15 30.01
N LEU A 409 7.48 5.32 29.81
CA LEU A 409 7.32 6.14 28.62
C LEU A 409 8.69 6.49 28.05
N THR A 410 8.94 6.12 26.80
CA THR A 410 10.18 6.45 26.07
C THR A 410 9.84 7.16 24.75
N ILE A 411 10.44 8.33 24.51
CA ILE A 411 10.34 9.09 23.27
C ILE A 411 11.75 9.55 22.88
N ASP A 412 12.34 8.93 21.85
CA ASP A 412 13.74 9.18 21.45
C ASP A 412 13.94 10.60 20.89
N GLY A 413 12.93 11.17 20.24
CA GLY A 413 12.94 12.52 19.68
C GLY A 413 14.01 12.68 18.58
N GLU A 414 13.74 12.26 17.35
CA GLU A 414 14.77 12.15 16.32
C GLU A 414 15.56 13.47 16.06
N GLU A 415 16.90 13.39 16.03
CA GLU A 415 17.76 14.55 15.81
C GLU A 415 17.71 15.08 14.36
N SER A 416 17.11 16.26 14.17
CA SER A 416 17.37 17.07 12.97
C SER A 416 18.68 17.85 13.08
N LYS A 417 19.58 17.62 12.12
CA LYS A 417 20.90 18.29 12.01
C LYS A 417 20.88 19.57 11.18
N ASN A 418 19.82 19.79 10.38
CA ASN A 418 19.76 20.84 9.36
C ASN A 418 18.52 21.76 9.45
N SER A 419 17.52 21.43 10.28
CA SER A 419 16.27 22.18 10.37
C SER A 419 15.72 22.17 11.79
N LEU A 420 15.31 23.34 12.29
CA LEU A 420 14.83 23.51 13.68
C LEU A 420 13.38 23.06 13.93
N TYR A 421 12.68 22.59 12.89
CA TYR A 421 11.22 22.54 12.87
C TYR A 421 10.61 21.22 12.37
N ASP A 422 11.44 20.28 11.88
CA ASP A 422 10.95 19.11 11.15
C ASP A 422 11.02 17.80 11.96
N LYS A 423 11.74 17.77 13.10
CA LYS A 423 11.94 16.60 13.97
C LYS A 423 12.18 16.99 15.44
N GLY A 424 12.00 16.04 16.36
CA GLY A 424 12.16 16.19 17.81
C GLY A 424 10.85 16.01 18.58
N VAL A 425 10.78 16.50 19.82
CA VAL A 425 9.55 16.47 20.64
C VAL A 425 8.96 17.86 20.83
N TYR A 426 7.67 18.01 20.52
CA TYR A 426 6.88 19.23 20.66
C TYR A 426 5.58 18.90 21.42
N ILE A 427 5.35 19.57 22.54
CA ILE A 427 4.17 19.37 23.40
C ILE A 427 3.41 20.69 23.50
N GLY A 428 2.37 20.82 22.68
CA GLY A 428 1.62 22.06 22.45
C GLY A 428 0.68 22.47 23.58
N GLY A 429 0.23 21.53 24.41
CA GLY A 429 -0.77 21.75 25.46
C GLY A 429 -0.33 21.35 26.87
N THR A 430 -1.29 21.39 27.79
CA THR A 430 -1.08 21.09 29.22
C THR A 430 -2.24 20.32 29.81
N VAL A 431 -1.95 19.44 30.76
CA VAL A 431 -2.92 18.59 31.44
C VAL A 431 -3.99 19.42 32.16
N TYR A 432 -5.24 18.95 32.11
CA TYR A 432 -6.37 19.51 32.87
C TYR A 432 -6.84 18.52 33.94
N ILE A 433 -7.17 19.04 35.12
CA ILE A 433 -7.78 18.26 36.21
C ILE A 433 -9.30 18.40 36.09
N ASP A 434 -10.02 17.28 36.00
CA ASP A 434 -11.48 17.27 36.15
C ASP A 434 -11.90 17.42 37.63
N LEU A 435 -12.93 18.24 37.86
CA LEU A 435 -13.38 18.72 39.16
C LEU A 435 -14.88 18.98 39.10
N ALA A 436 -15.58 18.90 40.25
CA ALA A 436 -17.05 19.01 40.30
C ALA A 436 -17.61 20.37 39.80
N GLY A 437 -16.76 21.40 39.72
CA GLY A 437 -17.07 22.72 39.15
C GLY A 437 -16.46 23.00 37.76
N GLY A 438 -16.00 21.96 37.06
CA GLY A 438 -15.34 22.05 35.76
C GLY A 438 -13.83 22.32 35.81
N TYR A 439 -13.19 21.99 34.69
CA TYR A 439 -11.75 21.73 34.56
C TYR A 439 -10.80 22.80 35.10
N TYR A 440 -9.66 22.36 35.64
CA TYR A 440 -8.55 23.20 36.07
C TYR A 440 -7.30 22.92 35.23
N GLN A 441 -6.88 23.90 34.41
CA GLN A 441 -5.63 23.81 33.65
C GLN A 441 -4.43 23.82 34.61
N THR A 442 -3.56 22.81 34.54
CA THR A 442 -2.28 22.76 35.25
C THR A 442 -1.26 23.73 34.62
N GLY A 443 0.00 23.65 35.07
CA GLY A 443 1.15 24.16 34.32
C GLY A 443 2.07 23.04 33.84
N GLU A 444 1.56 21.81 33.66
CA GLU A 444 2.32 20.61 33.28
C GLU A 444 1.98 20.21 31.83
N SER A 445 3.00 20.09 30.97
CA SER A 445 2.89 19.43 29.65
C SER A 445 3.16 17.93 29.73
N VAL A 446 3.86 17.46 30.76
CA VAL A 446 3.98 16.04 31.12
C VAL A 446 3.67 15.92 32.62
N SER A 447 2.51 15.37 32.96
CA SER A 447 2.04 15.25 34.35
C SER A 447 2.00 13.81 34.83
N ILE A 448 2.26 13.62 36.12
CA ILE A 448 2.10 12.34 36.82
C ILE A 448 1.03 12.51 37.90
N LYS A 449 0.06 11.59 37.93
CA LYS A 449 -1.09 11.61 38.83
C LYS A 449 -0.69 11.79 40.30
N GLY A 450 -1.13 12.88 40.90
CA GLY A 450 -0.81 13.28 42.28
C GLY A 450 0.11 14.50 42.39
N ASN A 451 0.88 14.84 41.35
CA ASN A 451 1.75 16.02 41.36
C ASN A 451 0.99 17.36 41.39
N TYR A 452 -0.31 17.36 41.07
CA TYR A 452 -1.20 18.52 41.20
C TYR A 452 -1.18 19.20 42.58
N LYS A 453 -0.71 18.50 43.64
CA LYS A 453 -0.49 19.06 44.97
C LYS A 453 0.40 20.32 44.97
N ALA A 454 1.29 20.46 43.99
CA ALA A 454 2.09 21.67 43.78
C ALA A 454 1.24 22.94 43.59
N TYR A 455 -0.01 22.79 43.13
CA TYR A 455 -0.98 23.87 43.00
C TYR A 455 -1.93 24.01 44.19
N GLY A 456 -1.77 23.21 45.26
CA GLY A 456 -2.57 23.24 46.49
C GLY A 456 -1.82 23.76 47.72
N GLU A 457 -0.52 24.05 47.60
CA GLU A 457 0.35 24.47 48.70
C GLU A 457 1.20 25.69 48.32
N TYR A 458 1.59 26.49 49.30
CA TYR A 458 2.49 27.63 49.12
C TYR A 458 3.95 27.18 48.93
N LEU A 459 4.73 27.91 48.13
CA LEU A 459 6.20 27.85 48.15
C LEU A 459 6.77 28.32 49.50
N LYS A 460 8.07 28.10 49.76
CA LYS A 460 8.74 28.59 50.97
C LYS A 460 8.69 30.12 51.07
N ASP A 461 8.28 30.59 52.25
CA ASP A 461 8.28 32.01 52.63
C ASP A 461 9.65 32.44 53.18
N ASP A 462 10.62 32.57 52.27
CA ASP A 462 11.96 33.09 52.56
C ASP A 462 12.28 34.23 51.59
N ASP A 463 12.36 35.47 52.11
CA ASP A 463 12.62 36.68 51.32
C ASP A 463 13.92 36.58 50.48
N ASP A 464 14.90 35.78 50.91
CA ASP A 464 16.15 35.60 50.16
C ASP A 464 15.99 34.73 48.90
N LEU A 465 14.87 34.03 48.71
CA LEU A 465 14.58 33.28 47.47
C LEU A 465 14.00 34.13 46.34
N TYR A 466 13.57 35.37 46.61
CA TYR A 466 12.77 36.16 45.66
C TYR A 466 13.42 37.49 45.23
N SER A 467 13.17 37.89 43.98
CA SER A 467 13.47 39.22 43.45
C SER A 467 12.74 39.47 42.12
N ASN A 468 12.48 40.74 41.83
CA ASN A 468 12.02 41.19 40.50
C ASN A 468 13.17 41.75 39.63
N THR A 469 14.42 41.71 40.11
CA THR A 469 15.60 42.25 39.40
C THR A 469 16.76 41.25 39.30
N ASP A 470 16.90 40.37 40.29
CA ASP A 470 17.89 39.28 40.27
C ASP A 470 17.31 38.07 39.54
N HIS A 471 17.87 37.77 38.36
CA HIS A 471 17.40 36.69 37.49
C HIS A 471 17.80 35.29 37.98
N SER A 472 18.55 35.19 39.09
CA SER A 472 18.83 33.94 39.79
C SER A 472 17.83 33.62 40.91
N LYS A 473 16.86 34.53 41.16
CA LYS A 473 15.83 34.41 42.19
C LYS A 473 14.43 34.28 41.58
N ARG A 474 13.49 33.78 42.39
CA ARG A 474 12.07 33.60 42.01
C ARG A 474 11.37 34.97 41.90
N LYS A 475 10.51 35.15 40.91
CA LYS A 475 9.73 36.39 40.71
C LYS A 475 8.84 36.65 41.93
N GLU A 476 8.74 37.88 42.45
CA GLU A 476 8.07 38.12 43.75
C GLU A 476 6.57 37.77 43.74
N LYS A 477 5.92 37.71 42.58
CA LYS A 477 4.54 37.23 42.41
C LYS A 477 4.31 35.81 42.96
N TYR A 478 5.37 35.01 43.09
CA TYR A 478 5.30 33.66 43.66
C TYR A 478 5.47 33.61 45.19
N LYS A 479 5.74 34.74 45.85
CA LYS A 479 5.76 34.81 47.32
C LYS A 479 4.39 34.36 47.87
N PRO A 480 4.33 33.62 48.99
CA PRO A 480 3.06 33.18 49.59
C PRO A 480 2.06 34.31 49.85
N SER A 481 2.54 35.50 50.22
CA SER A 481 1.73 36.71 50.41
C SER A 481 1.04 37.25 49.14
N ASN A 482 1.43 36.78 47.95
CA ASN A 482 0.88 37.18 46.65
C ASN A 482 0.04 36.09 45.95
N ILE A 483 -0.12 34.91 46.57
CA ILE A 483 -0.85 33.76 46.02
C ILE A 483 -2.21 33.59 46.73
N GLU A 484 -3.27 33.41 45.97
CA GLU A 484 -4.64 33.18 46.46
C GLU A 484 -5.08 31.74 46.15
N PHE A 485 -5.70 31.08 47.13
CA PHE A 485 -6.29 29.77 46.97
C PHE A 485 -7.82 29.85 46.89
N GLU A 486 -8.41 29.04 46.02
CA GLU A 486 -9.87 28.90 45.85
C GLU A 486 -10.26 27.41 45.92
N ASN A 487 -11.48 27.14 46.38
CA ASN A 487 -12.02 25.78 46.52
C ASN A 487 -12.69 25.34 45.21
N TYR A 488 -12.15 24.31 44.59
CA TYR A 488 -12.68 23.64 43.40
C TYR A 488 -12.89 22.16 43.74
N GLU A 489 -14.04 21.82 44.30
CA GLU A 489 -14.28 20.51 44.95
C GLU A 489 -13.87 19.32 44.04
N PRO A 490 -13.07 18.35 44.55
CA PRO A 490 -12.70 18.15 45.96
C PRO A 490 -11.41 18.87 46.42
N LEU A 491 -10.80 19.73 45.59
CA LEU A 491 -9.47 20.31 45.85
C LEU A 491 -9.52 21.79 46.24
N VAL A 492 -8.47 22.27 46.90
CA VAL A 492 -8.18 23.70 47.06
C VAL A 492 -6.93 23.99 46.24
N LEU A 493 -7.00 24.90 45.27
CA LEU A 493 -5.93 25.17 44.31
C LEU A 493 -5.68 26.68 44.11
N ILE A 494 -4.49 27.03 43.59
CA ILE A 494 -4.16 28.41 43.18
C ILE A 494 -5.22 28.90 42.21
N LYS A 495 -5.78 30.07 42.50
CA LYS A 495 -6.93 30.68 41.84
C LYS A 495 -6.80 30.72 40.31
N LYS A 496 -7.82 30.22 39.59
CA LYS A 496 -7.89 30.23 38.13
C LYS A 496 -7.69 31.66 37.60
N GLY A 497 -6.73 31.83 36.68
CA GLY A 497 -6.37 33.13 36.10
C GLY A 497 -5.41 34.00 36.93
N GLN A 498 -4.96 33.58 38.11
CA GLN A 498 -3.94 34.31 38.88
C GLN A 498 -2.52 34.13 38.31
N LEU A 499 -2.23 32.94 37.78
CA LEU A 499 -0.98 32.59 37.10
C LEU A 499 -1.32 32.05 35.70
N SER A 500 -0.54 32.45 34.69
CA SER A 500 -0.57 31.87 33.34
C SER A 500 0.00 30.44 33.33
N THR A 501 -0.21 29.70 32.24
CA THR A 501 0.28 28.32 32.07
C THR A 501 1.80 28.19 32.27
N VAL A 502 2.59 29.11 31.69
CA VAL A 502 4.05 29.16 31.87
C VAL A 502 4.40 29.53 33.32
N GLU A 503 3.67 30.46 33.95
CA GLU A 503 3.90 30.85 35.34
C GLU A 503 3.57 29.72 36.34
N LYS A 504 2.58 28.87 36.01
CA LYS A 504 2.31 27.62 36.74
C LYS A 504 3.40 26.56 36.52
N SER A 505 4.07 26.56 35.37
CA SER A 505 5.23 25.66 35.14
C SER A 505 6.45 26.08 35.97
N GLU A 506 6.71 27.39 36.08
CA GLU A 506 7.73 27.93 36.99
C GLU A 506 7.39 27.57 38.46
N TYR A 507 6.13 27.79 38.88
CA TYR A 507 5.65 27.46 40.23
C TYR A 507 5.85 25.96 40.56
N PHE A 508 5.47 25.09 39.63
CA PHE A 508 5.59 23.63 39.78
C PHE A 508 7.03 23.19 40.02
N LYS A 509 7.98 23.72 39.23
CA LYS A 509 9.40 23.46 39.43
C LYS A 509 9.89 23.98 40.78
N TYR A 510 9.53 25.21 41.18
CA TYR A 510 9.92 25.77 42.47
C TYR A 510 9.34 24.98 43.66
N TYR A 511 8.15 24.38 43.52
CA TYR A 511 7.60 23.46 44.51
C TYR A 511 8.44 22.18 44.60
N GLY A 512 8.86 21.61 43.46
CA GLY A 512 9.79 20.49 43.41
C GLY A 512 11.15 20.78 44.07
N GLU A 513 11.73 21.95 43.84
CA GLU A 513 12.93 22.43 44.54
C GLU A 513 12.72 22.60 46.05
N ASP A 514 11.50 22.98 46.47
CA ASP A 514 11.21 23.30 47.85
C ASP A 514 10.96 22.06 48.71
N TYR A 515 10.13 21.14 48.23
CA TYR A 515 9.63 20.01 49.01
C TYR A 515 10.29 18.69 48.63
N GLY A 516 10.77 18.54 47.38
CA GLY A 516 11.51 17.36 46.92
C GLY A 516 10.68 16.07 46.95
N ASP A 517 9.35 16.19 46.92
CA ASP A 517 8.40 15.10 47.13
C ASP A 517 7.44 14.88 45.95
N LEU A 518 7.66 15.56 44.82
CA LEU A 518 7.00 15.27 43.54
C LEU A 518 7.47 13.91 43.02
N THR A 519 6.55 13.17 42.40
CA THR A 519 6.87 12.00 41.58
C THR A 519 7.58 12.49 40.32
N ILE A 520 8.69 11.86 39.91
CA ILE A 520 9.53 12.36 38.80
C ILE A 520 9.92 11.28 37.78
N GLY A 521 9.42 10.05 37.93
CA GLY A 521 9.60 8.94 36.98
C GLY A 521 11.01 8.30 36.99
N GLY A 522 12.03 9.11 37.25
CA GLY A 522 13.44 8.69 37.15
C GLY A 522 13.77 8.25 35.73
N ASP A 523 14.33 7.04 35.61
CA ASP A 523 14.65 6.42 34.33
C ASP A 523 13.41 5.91 33.56
N SER A 524 12.22 5.87 34.19
CA SER A 524 10.98 5.33 33.60
C SER A 524 10.25 6.31 32.67
N ILE A 525 10.66 7.58 32.66
CA ILE A 525 10.15 8.61 31.74
C ILE A 525 11.37 9.21 31.03
N ASN A 526 11.67 8.71 29.83
CA ASN A 526 12.71 9.27 28.97
C ASN A 526 12.05 10.00 27.80
N ILE A 527 12.15 11.33 27.78
CA ILE A 527 11.72 12.16 26.66
C ILE A 527 12.93 12.97 26.22
N SER A 528 13.56 12.49 25.14
CA SER A 528 14.76 13.06 24.57
C SER A 528 14.46 14.13 23.52
N ASN A 529 15.42 15.02 23.27
CA ASN A 529 15.38 16.05 22.22
C ASN A 529 14.09 16.92 22.21
N ILE A 530 13.66 17.36 23.41
CA ILE A 530 12.53 18.30 23.56
C ILE A 530 12.89 19.63 22.89
N ARG A 531 12.08 20.01 21.90
CA ARG A 531 12.20 21.26 21.11
C ARG A 531 11.17 22.30 21.55
N TYR A 532 10.02 21.86 22.04
CA TYR A 532 8.99 22.74 22.55
C TYR A 532 8.11 22.06 23.60
N ASN A 533 7.75 22.79 24.65
CA ASN A 533 6.80 22.41 25.67
C ASN A 533 6.18 23.69 26.25
N VAL A 534 4.84 23.80 26.31
CA VAL A 534 4.16 25.02 26.81
C VAL A 534 4.13 25.08 28.35
N GLY A 535 4.09 23.92 29.01
CA GLY A 535 4.14 23.73 30.45
C GLY A 535 5.34 22.89 30.89
N ALA A 536 5.42 22.58 32.18
CA ALA A 536 6.51 21.84 32.78
C ALA A 536 6.58 20.42 32.21
N THR A 537 7.79 19.96 31.92
CA THR A 537 8.03 18.59 31.41
C THR A 537 8.91 17.83 32.37
N ILE A 538 8.44 16.68 32.83
CA ILE A 538 9.20 15.70 33.60
C ILE A 538 9.88 14.75 32.61
N SER A 539 11.21 14.64 32.70
CA SER A 539 12.02 13.73 31.87
C SER A 539 13.36 13.43 32.55
N GLU A 540 13.82 12.17 32.52
CA GLU A 540 15.09 11.70 33.10
C GLU A 540 15.30 12.12 34.58
N GLY A 541 14.23 12.13 35.37
CA GLY A 541 14.26 12.60 36.76
C GLY A 541 14.50 14.11 36.92
N THR A 542 14.27 14.91 35.89
CA THR A 542 14.40 16.38 35.90
C THR A 542 13.08 17.07 35.55
N ILE A 543 12.93 18.34 35.97
CA ILE A 543 11.79 19.20 35.63
C ILE A 543 12.29 20.35 34.75
N LEU A 544 11.83 20.37 33.50
CA LEU A 544 12.04 21.46 32.55
C LEU A 544 10.87 22.45 32.64
N GLU A 545 11.17 23.75 32.53
CA GLU A 545 10.16 24.83 32.52
C GLU A 545 9.44 24.92 31.17
N GLY A 546 8.20 25.42 31.17
CA GLY A 546 7.44 25.72 29.96
C GLY A 546 7.97 26.95 29.22
N VAL A 547 7.76 27.00 27.91
CA VAL A 547 8.24 28.08 27.03
C VAL A 547 7.05 28.72 26.29
N GLU A 548 6.98 30.05 26.25
CA GLU A 548 5.96 30.77 25.48
C GLU A 548 6.01 30.41 23.99
N LEU A 549 4.84 30.36 23.31
CA LEU A 549 4.69 29.83 21.93
C LEU A 549 5.57 30.48 20.85
N GLY A 550 6.13 31.67 21.12
CA GLY A 550 7.29 32.25 20.46
C GLY A 550 7.32 32.10 18.92
N LEU A 551 8.32 31.37 18.42
CA LEU A 551 8.47 31.03 16.99
C LEU A 551 7.93 29.63 16.65
N THR A 552 7.58 28.79 17.62
CA THR A 552 7.18 27.38 17.41
C THR A 552 5.72 27.22 16.98
N ASP A 553 4.89 28.25 17.18
CA ASP A 553 3.49 28.35 16.70
C ASP A 553 3.29 27.86 15.25
N HIS A 554 4.21 28.18 14.33
CA HIS A 554 4.09 27.76 12.93
C HIS A 554 4.26 26.24 12.73
N VAL A 555 5.03 25.56 13.58
CA VAL A 555 5.23 24.10 13.54
C VAL A 555 3.96 23.38 13.98
N LEU A 556 3.37 23.83 15.10
CA LEU A 556 2.13 23.29 15.64
C LEU A 556 0.98 23.48 14.65
N LYS A 557 0.89 24.67 14.03
CA LYS A 557 -0.09 24.93 12.96
C LYS A 557 0.15 24.05 11.73
N SER A 558 1.40 23.87 11.30
CA SER A 558 1.76 22.96 10.21
C SER A 558 1.28 21.53 10.48
N LYS A 559 1.57 20.98 11.66
CA LYS A 559 1.10 19.64 12.07
C LYS A 559 -0.42 19.54 12.25
N SER A 560 -1.11 20.63 12.57
CA SER A 560 -2.59 20.65 12.54
C SER A 560 -3.16 20.56 11.12
N TYR A 561 -2.47 21.08 10.09
CA TYR A 561 -2.85 20.88 8.69
C TYR A 561 -2.51 19.49 8.18
N ASP A 562 -1.34 18.94 8.55
CA ASP A 562 -0.97 17.56 8.24
C ASP A 562 -2.03 16.59 8.82
N TYR A 563 -2.37 16.73 10.10
CA TYR A 563 -3.46 15.97 10.73
C TYR A 563 -4.77 16.07 9.93
N LYS A 564 -5.23 17.28 9.58
CA LYS A 564 -6.47 17.43 8.79
C LYS A 564 -6.37 16.76 7.42
N TYR A 565 -5.20 16.74 6.77
CA TYR A 565 -5.00 16.03 5.50
C TYR A 565 -5.09 14.50 5.67
N TYR A 566 -4.35 13.92 6.61
CA TYR A 566 -4.41 12.47 6.86
C TYR A 566 -5.80 12.02 7.36
N ILE A 567 -6.46 12.82 8.21
CA ILE A 567 -7.74 12.47 8.83
C ILE A 567 -8.96 12.80 7.97
N ASN A 568 -9.14 14.06 7.55
CA ASN A 568 -10.33 14.45 6.80
C ASN A 568 -10.23 14.06 5.32
N LYS A 569 -9.02 13.96 4.75
CA LYS A 569 -8.81 13.61 3.34
C LYS A 569 -8.30 12.20 3.12
N MET A 570 -8.15 11.36 4.15
CA MET A 570 -7.52 10.03 4.04
C MET A 570 -6.07 10.07 3.45
N ALA A 571 -5.40 11.23 3.47
CA ALA A 571 -4.19 11.52 2.70
C ALA A 571 -4.34 11.34 1.16
N ASP A 572 -5.51 11.65 0.61
CA ASP A 572 -5.84 11.54 -0.82
C ASP A 572 -4.94 12.42 -1.72
N PRO A 573 -4.12 11.83 -2.61
CA PRO A 573 -3.19 12.58 -3.47
C PRO A 573 -3.89 13.49 -4.49
N VAL A 574 -5.20 13.34 -4.70
CA VAL A 574 -6.01 14.27 -5.51
C VAL A 574 -6.13 15.64 -4.83
N VAL A 575 -6.00 15.70 -3.51
CA VAL A 575 -5.95 16.96 -2.76
C VAL A 575 -4.54 17.53 -2.85
N ASN A 576 -4.39 18.65 -3.57
CA ASN A 576 -3.13 19.37 -3.78
C ASN A 576 -2.58 20.02 -2.49
N TYR A 577 -2.18 19.18 -1.54
CA TYR A 577 -1.53 19.53 -0.27
C TYR A 577 -0.02 19.29 -0.35
N THR A 578 0.74 19.85 0.58
CA THR A 578 2.17 19.56 0.73
C THR A 578 2.48 19.52 2.22
N GLU A 579 2.92 18.37 2.71
CA GLU A 579 3.17 18.13 4.12
C GLU A 579 4.23 19.08 4.69
N GLY A 580 4.08 19.47 5.96
CA GLY A 580 4.99 20.41 6.60
C GLY A 580 4.91 21.82 5.99
N TYR A 581 3.72 22.27 5.58
CA TYR A 581 3.48 23.60 5.03
C TYR A 581 3.82 24.70 6.06
N LYS A 582 4.85 25.52 5.79
CA LYS A 582 5.54 26.30 6.85
C LYS A 582 4.97 27.69 7.15
N THR A 583 4.02 28.20 6.37
CA THR A 583 3.51 29.58 6.52
C THR A 583 2.04 29.74 6.17
N GLY A 584 1.16 29.75 7.17
CA GLY A 584 -0.27 30.06 7.03
C GLY A 584 -1.12 28.89 6.54
N GLU A 585 -2.39 29.17 6.23
CA GLU A 585 -3.34 28.17 5.75
C GLU A 585 -3.03 27.77 4.28
N PRO A 586 -3.12 26.48 3.92
CA PRO A 586 -2.91 26.01 2.55
C PRO A 586 -3.87 26.67 1.53
N ALA A 587 -3.33 27.60 0.74
CA ALA A 587 -4.12 28.48 -0.11
C ALA A 587 -4.98 27.72 -1.14
N GLY A 588 -6.30 27.73 -0.94
CA GLY A 588 -7.28 27.11 -1.84
C GLY A 588 -7.64 25.65 -1.50
N VAL A 589 -7.12 25.09 -0.42
CA VAL A 589 -7.40 23.70 0.00
C VAL A 589 -8.25 23.69 1.27
N ASN A 590 -9.55 23.41 1.15
CA ASN A 590 -10.40 23.19 2.31
C ASN A 590 -10.06 21.82 2.95
N LEU A 591 -9.31 21.83 4.04
CA LEU A 591 -8.94 20.64 4.82
C LEU A 591 -9.97 20.25 5.90
N ASP A 592 -10.99 21.07 6.16
CA ASP A 592 -11.98 20.82 7.22
C ASP A 592 -13.16 19.95 6.77
N THR A 593 -13.42 19.82 5.47
CA THR A 593 -14.43 18.88 4.96
C THR A 593 -13.88 17.45 4.89
N ARG A 594 -14.63 16.48 5.42
CA ARG A 594 -14.32 15.06 5.29
C ARG A 594 -14.55 14.55 3.86
N VAL A 595 -13.75 13.58 3.43
CA VAL A 595 -13.99 12.70 2.28
C VAL A 595 -14.47 11.34 2.81
N HIS A 596 -15.53 10.82 2.20
CA HIS A 596 -16.14 9.53 2.53
C HIS A 596 -15.80 8.47 1.47
N ILE A 597 -16.02 7.19 1.78
CA ILE A 597 -15.91 6.09 0.82
C ILE A 597 -16.88 6.36 -0.36
N THR A 598 -18.08 6.89 -0.09
CA THR A 598 -19.07 7.26 -1.12
C THR A 598 -18.62 8.39 -2.06
N ASP A 599 -17.61 9.19 -1.70
CA ASP A 599 -17.03 10.21 -2.60
C ASP A 599 -15.97 9.60 -3.55
N ARG A 600 -15.61 8.33 -3.35
CA ARG A 600 -14.56 7.60 -4.08
C ARG A 600 -15.05 6.30 -4.70
N PHE A 601 -16.18 5.77 -4.22
CA PHE A 601 -16.83 4.58 -4.71
C PHE A 601 -18.35 4.78 -4.66
N SER A 602 -19.00 4.79 -5.81
CA SER A 602 -20.45 4.76 -5.89
C SER A 602 -20.93 3.31 -5.99
N PHE A 603 -21.58 2.88 -4.91
CA PHE A 603 -22.33 1.62 -4.80
C PHE A 603 -23.53 1.61 -5.76
N LYS A 604 -23.25 1.50 -7.06
CA LYS A 604 -24.26 1.46 -8.12
C LYS A 604 -25.00 0.11 -8.10
N GLU A 605 -24.32 -0.97 -7.70
CA GLU A 605 -24.88 -2.31 -7.68
C GLU A 605 -24.12 -3.23 -6.70
N ASP A 606 -24.86 -4.06 -5.96
CA ASP A 606 -24.31 -5.08 -5.05
C ASP A 606 -23.60 -6.19 -5.84
N ILE A 607 -22.37 -6.55 -5.44
CA ILE A 607 -21.65 -7.73 -5.92
C ILE A 607 -21.51 -8.67 -4.72
N ILE A 608 -22.44 -9.63 -4.59
CA ILE A 608 -22.45 -10.60 -3.50
C ILE A 608 -22.06 -11.99 -4.02
N PRO A 609 -20.83 -12.47 -3.75
CA PRO A 609 -20.38 -13.79 -4.17
C PRO A 609 -21.03 -14.90 -3.33
N THR A 610 -21.34 -16.02 -3.98
CA THR A 610 -21.77 -17.27 -3.35
C THR A 610 -20.56 -18.17 -3.05
N GLU A 611 -20.78 -19.28 -2.33
CA GLU A 611 -19.71 -20.26 -2.06
C GLU A 611 -19.13 -20.94 -3.33
N ASN A 612 -19.75 -20.77 -4.50
CA ASN A 612 -19.22 -21.25 -5.79
C ASN A 612 -18.43 -20.18 -6.57
N ASP A 613 -18.50 -18.92 -6.17
CA ASP A 613 -17.90 -17.78 -6.92
C ASP A 613 -16.45 -17.48 -6.46
N ILE A 614 -15.95 -18.20 -5.46
CA ILE A 614 -14.51 -18.27 -5.17
C ILE A 614 -13.88 -19.13 -6.27
N ASN A 615 -13.28 -18.49 -7.26
CA ASN A 615 -12.63 -19.15 -8.40
C ASN A 615 -11.39 -19.99 -8.00
N GLU A 616 -10.86 -20.77 -8.93
CA GLU A 616 -9.64 -21.57 -8.70
C GLU A 616 -8.42 -20.71 -8.32
N ASP A 617 -8.41 -19.42 -8.71
CA ASP A 617 -7.39 -18.41 -8.39
C ASP A 617 -7.49 -17.81 -6.98
N LYS A 618 -8.56 -18.14 -6.22
CA LYS A 618 -8.83 -17.70 -4.84
C LYS A 618 -9.02 -16.19 -4.72
N GLU A 619 -9.89 -15.65 -5.54
CA GLU A 619 -10.25 -14.24 -5.60
C GLU A 619 -11.67 -13.96 -5.11
N ILE A 620 -11.89 -12.79 -4.51
CA ILE A 620 -13.22 -12.28 -4.12
C ILE A 620 -13.42 -10.83 -4.55
N ILE A 621 -14.58 -10.53 -5.13
CA ILE A 621 -15.11 -9.17 -5.23
C ILE A 621 -16.37 -9.12 -4.36
N PHE A 622 -16.42 -8.17 -3.43
CA PHE A 622 -17.56 -7.94 -2.55
C PHE A 622 -17.93 -6.46 -2.58
N VAL A 623 -19.13 -6.15 -3.09
CA VAL A 623 -19.70 -4.81 -3.07
C VAL A 623 -21.07 -4.85 -2.41
N ASN A 624 -21.32 -3.97 -1.44
CA ASN A 624 -22.57 -3.98 -0.67
C ASN A 624 -23.02 -2.56 -0.26
N ASP A 625 -24.17 -2.11 -0.77
CA ASP A 625 -24.77 -0.81 -0.45
C ASP A 625 -25.51 -0.80 0.90
N ASN A 626 -25.81 -1.97 1.49
CA ASN A 626 -26.66 -2.09 2.67
C ASN A 626 -25.85 -2.10 4.00
N PRO A 627 -26.00 -1.10 4.88
CA PRO A 627 -25.30 -1.05 6.17
C PRO A 627 -25.69 -2.18 7.14
N ASP A 628 -26.93 -2.70 7.06
CA ASP A 628 -27.39 -3.81 7.92
C ASP A 628 -26.83 -5.18 7.49
N ARG A 629 -26.06 -5.24 6.39
CA ARG A 629 -25.56 -6.48 5.79
C ARG A 629 -24.04 -6.62 5.95
N SER A 630 -23.61 -7.11 7.10
CA SER A 630 -22.19 -7.41 7.37
C SER A 630 -21.62 -8.53 6.48
N LEU A 631 -20.31 -8.52 6.29
CA LEU A 631 -19.52 -9.60 5.69
C LEU A 631 -18.75 -10.37 6.78
N ALA A 632 -18.71 -11.70 6.70
CA ALA A 632 -17.79 -12.53 7.49
C ALA A 632 -16.86 -13.36 6.59
N LEU A 633 -15.55 -13.10 6.68
CA LEU A 633 -14.50 -13.99 6.17
C LEU A 633 -14.13 -14.99 7.27
N VAL A 634 -14.28 -16.29 6.98
CA VAL A 634 -13.99 -17.38 7.92
C VAL A 634 -12.91 -18.27 7.32
N GLY A 635 -11.65 -17.97 7.66
CA GLY A 635 -10.48 -18.76 7.26
C GLY A 635 -10.41 -20.14 7.92
N PRO A 636 -9.51 -21.04 7.45
CA PRO A 636 -9.30 -22.33 8.08
C PRO A 636 -8.97 -22.20 9.57
N GLY A 637 -9.67 -22.95 10.42
CA GLY A 637 -9.56 -22.87 11.89
C GLY A 637 -10.35 -21.74 12.55
N GLY A 638 -11.04 -20.90 11.77
CA GLY A 638 -11.95 -19.88 12.27
C GLY A 638 -13.30 -20.44 12.71
N SER A 639 -14.18 -19.55 13.14
CA SER A 639 -15.60 -19.84 13.38
C SER A 639 -16.41 -18.58 13.12
N LYS A 640 -17.59 -18.74 12.51
CA LYS A 640 -18.46 -17.61 12.19
C LYS A 640 -18.75 -16.77 13.47
N PRO A 641 -18.53 -15.43 13.44
CA PRO A 641 -18.88 -14.54 14.55
C PRO A 641 -20.37 -14.61 14.89
N MET A 642 -20.70 -14.51 16.18
CA MET A 642 -22.09 -14.53 16.65
C MET A 642 -22.87 -13.26 16.31
N GLU A 643 -22.18 -12.12 16.15
CA GLU A 643 -22.78 -10.85 15.73
C GLU A 643 -23.31 -10.90 14.27
N VAL A 644 -22.71 -11.72 13.42
CA VAL A 644 -23.06 -11.80 11.99
C VAL A 644 -24.30 -12.66 11.81
N GLY A 645 -25.42 -12.01 11.45
CA GLY A 645 -26.73 -12.63 11.22
C GLY A 645 -26.78 -13.59 10.01
N ALA A 646 -27.94 -13.74 9.38
CA ALA A 646 -28.14 -14.66 8.24
C ALA A 646 -27.49 -14.19 6.91
N HIS A 647 -26.45 -13.36 6.98
CA HIS A 647 -25.88 -12.64 5.85
C HIS A 647 -24.41 -13.04 5.61
N ASN A 648 -24.08 -13.15 4.32
CA ASN A 648 -22.75 -13.11 3.70
C ASN A 648 -21.60 -13.62 4.57
N THR A 649 -21.61 -14.93 4.84
CA THR A 649 -20.49 -15.64 5.45
C THR A 649 -19.78 -16.45 4.37
N ILE A 650 -18.47 -16.29 4.29
CA ILE A 650 -17.63 -16.87 3.23
C ILE A 650 -16.59 -17.76 3.91
N ASN A 651 -16.80 -19.07 3.78
CA ASN A 651 -16.01 -20.12 4.42
C ASN A 651 -14.84 -20.49 3.51
N LEU A 652 -13.61 -20.15 3.90
CA LEU A 652 -12.43 -20.34 3.07
C LEU A 652 -11.77 -21.69 3.37
N THR A 653 -11.48 -22.47 2.32
CA THR A 653 -10.77 -23.76 2.43
C THR A 653 -9.25 -23.62 2.42
N ASP A 654 -8.74 -22.50 1.91
CA ASP A 654 -7.34 -22.08 1.95
C ASP A 654 -7.24 -20.79 2.80
N SER A 655 -6.09 -20.52 3.40
CA SER A 655 -5.85 -19.24 4.09
C SER A 655 -5.52 -18.10 3.12
N ASN A 656 -5.07 -18.40 1.89
CA ASN A 656 -4.71 -17.38 0.91
C ASN A 656 -5.95 -16.92 0.13
N LEU A 657 -6.19 -15.60 0.15
CA LEU A 657 -7.31 -14.95 -0.53
C LEU A 657 -6.83 -13.64 -1.16
N LYS A 658 -7.26 -13.33 -2.37
CA LYS A 658 -7.12 -12.00 -2.97
C LYS A 658 -8.48 -11.32 -3.07
N GLY A 659 -8.57 -10.00 -3.03
CA GLY A 659 -9.85 -9.39 -3.36
C GLY A 659 -10.00 -7.88 -3.28
N ILE A 660 -11.22 -7.46 -3.60
CA ILE A 660 -11.71 -6.09 -3.46
C ILE A 660 -13.00 -6.15 -2.65
N ILE A 661 -12.94 -5.69 -1.39
CA ILE A 661 -14.09 -5.60 -0.48
C ILE A 661 -14.42 -4.13 -0.26
N VAL A 662 -15.61 -3.70 -0.69
CA VAL A 662 -16.13 -2.34 -0.47
C VAL A 662 -17.58 -2.44 0.02
N THR A 663 -17.87 -2.00 1.24
CA THR A 663 -19.16 -2.28 1.89
C THR A 663 -19.64 -1.13 2.77
N LYS A 664 -20.96 -0.93 2.89
CA LYS A 664 -21.53 -0.08 3.95
C LYS A 664 -21.65 -0.76 5.30
N GLY A 665 -21.85 -2.09 5.32
CA GLY A 665 -21.93 -2.87 6.55
C GLY A 665 -20.56 -3.27 7.10
N ASP A 666 -20.55 -3.76 8.33
CA ASP A 666 -19.35 -4.21 9.05
C ASP A 666 -18.64 -5.39 8.35
N VAL A 667 -17.32 -5.53 8.53
CA VAL A 667 -16.51 -6.67 8.06
C VAL A 667 -15.92 -7.41 9.25
N TYR A 668 -16.09 -8.72 9.29
CA TYR A 668 -15.54 -9.61 10.32
C TYR A 668 -14.55 -10.59 9.71
N ILE A 669 -13.41 -10.79 10.38
CA ILE A 669 -12.30 -11.63 9.90
C ILE A 669 -11.90 -12.61 11.00
N THR A 670 -12.09 -13.89 10.75
CA THR A 670 -11.80 -15.02 11.64
C THR A 670 -10.99 -16.09 10.91
N GLY A 671 -10.36 -17.01 11.65
CA GLY A 671 -9.55 -18.07 11.06
C GLY A 671 -8.20 -17.59 10.50
N ASN A 672 -7.45 -18.54 9.90
CA ASN A 672 -6.15 -18.20 9.31
C ASN A 672 -6.37 -17.53 7.95
N LEU A 673 -5.82 -16.33 7.76
CA LEU A 673 -6.00 -15.54 6.54
C LEU A 673 -4.67 -14.89 6.11
N ASN A 674 -4.42 -14.89 4.81
CA ASN A 674 -3.38 -14.14 4.13
C ASN A 674 -4.05 -13.42 2.94
N TYR A 675 -4.43 -12.17 3.16
CA TYR A 675 -5.21 -11.36 2.23
C TYR A 675 -4.33 -10.39 1.43
N THR A 676 -4.51 -10.35 0.11
CA THR A 676 -3.90 -9.33 -0.76
C THR A 676 -4.99 -8.61 -1.55
N GLY A 677 -5.15 -7.31 -1.32
CA GLY A 677 -6.26 -6.55 -1.87
C GLY A 677 -6.59 -5.28 -1.09
N ILE A 678 -7.85 -4.86 -1.12
CA ILE A 678 -8.37 -3.78 -0.26
C ILE A 678 -9.55 -4.25 0.59
N ILE A 679 -9.71 -3.65 1.77
CA ILE A 679 -10.89 -3.76 2.62
C ILE A 679 -11.34 -2.34 2.99
N ALA A 680 -12.46 -1.91 2.42
CA ALA A 680 -13.07 -0.59 2.64
C ALA A 680 -14.49 -0.75 3.21
N ALA A 681 -14.74 -0.22 4.41
CA ALA A 681 -16.03 -0.37 5.09
C ALA A 681 -16.57 0.98 5.63
N GLN A 682 -17.84 1.31 5.37
CA GLN A 682 -18.50 2.36 6.17
C GLN A 682 -18.91 1.84 7.57
N GLY A 683 -18.98 0.51 7.71
CA GLY A 683 -19.09 -0.19 9.00
C GLY A 683 -17.74 -0.40 9.68
N ASN A 684 -17.79 -1.02 10.86
CA ASN A 684 -16.64 -1.45 11.64
C ASN A 684 -15.87 -2.59 10.96
N ILE A 685 -14.61 -2.78 11.35
CA ILE A 685 -13.78 -3.91 10.91
C ILE A 685 -13.29 -4.68 12.14
N HIS A 686 -13.76 -5.92 12.29
CA HIS A 686 -13.47 -6.79 13.43
C HIS A 686 -12.50 -7.89 13.02
N ILE A 687 -11.28 -7.85 13.54
CA ILE A 687 -10.24 -8.87 13.34
C ILE A 687 -10.15 -9.69 14.63
N GLN A 688 -10.72 -10.89 14.61
CA GLN A 688 -11.05 -11.67 15.81
C GLN A 688 -10.36 -13.05 15.81
N ASP A 689 -10.20 -13.66 16.99
CA ASP A 689 -9.71 -15.02 17.25
C ASP A 689 -8.18 -15.27 17.18
N ASN A 690 -7.77 -16.40 17.77
CA ASN A 690 -6.36 -16.82 17.93
C ASN A 690 -5.78 -17.56 16.70
N ASN A 691 -6.20 -17.19 15.49
CA ASN A 691 -5.58 -17.67 14.24
C ASN A 691 -4.75 -16.56 13.57
N LEU A 692 -3.74 -16.93 12.78
CA LEU A 692 -2.80 -15.99 12.15
C LEU A 692 -3.46 -15.23 10.99
N LYS A 693 -3.33 -13.90 10.99
CA LYS A 693 -3.95 -13.03 9.97
C LYS A 693 -2.92 -12.06 9.41
N ALA A 694 -2.68 -12.14 8.11
CA ALA A 694 -1.87 -11.20 7.34
C ALA A 694 -2.77 -10.49 6.33
N ILE A 695 -2.62 -9.17 6.21
CA ILE A 695 -3.37 -8.32 5.26
C ILE A 695 -2.35 -7.44 4.54
N SER A 696 -2.55 -7.24 3.25
CA SER A 696 -1.66 -6.49 2.35
C SER A 696 -2.45 -5.86 1.21
N ASN A 697 -2.02 -4.72 0.69
CA ASN A 697 -2.47 -4.21 -0.60
C ASN A 697 -1.36 -4.28 -1.66
N THR A 698 -1.73 -4.17 -2.94
CA THR A 698 -0.79 -4.09 -4.07
C THR A 698 -1.50 -3.38 -5.23
N GLU A 699 -1.06 -2.17 -5.58
CA GLU A 699 -1.74 -1.34 -6.58
C GLU A 699 -1.90 -2.07 -7.93
N ASN A 700 -0.86 -2.73 -8.43
CA ASN A 700 -0.89 -3.51 -9.67
C ASN A 700 -1.97 -4.61 -9.67
N TYR A 701 -2.19 -5.27 -8.53
CA TYR A 701 -3.23 -6.30 -8.41
C TYR A 701 -4.63 -5.67 -8.46
N ILE A 702 -4.83 -4.56 -7.74
CA ILE A 702 -6.12 -3.85 -7.68
C ILE A 702 -6.46 -3.28 -9.06
N LEU A 703 -5.52 -2.59 -9.72
CA LEU A 703 -5.68 -2.05 -11.07
C LEU A 703 -6.01 -3.15 -12.09
N LYS A 704 -5.33 -4.31 -12.02
CA LYS A 704 -5.62 -5.49 -12.86
C LYS A 704 -7.05 -5.98 -12.64
N THR A 705 -7.42 -6.26 -11.40
CA THR A 705 -8.74 -6.80 -11.01
C THR A 705 -9.89 -5.87 -11.40
N VAL A 706 -9.75 -4.56 -11.15
CA VAL A 706 -10.76 -3.54 -11.51
C VAL A 706 -10.97 -3.50 -13.02
N PHE A 707 -9.92 -3.68 -13.83
CA PHE A 707 -10.04 -3.63 -15.29
C PHE A 707 -10.49 -4.96 -15.91
N GLU A 708 -10.03 -6.11 -15.41
CA GLU A 708 -10.39 -7.41 -16.00
C GLU A 708 -11.85 -7.80 -15.70
N ASN A 709 -12.41 -7.30 -14.60
CA ASN A 709 -13.82 -7.47 -14.26
C ASN A 709 -14.76 -6.43 -14.92
N ASP A 710 -14.29 -5.74 -15.97
CA ASP A 710 -15.08 -4.87 -16.88
C ASP A 710 -16.15 -5.65 -17.69
N LYS A 711 -16.25 -6.98 -17.51
CA LYS A 711 -17.23 -7.88 -18.15
C LYS A 711 -17.79 -9.00 -17.24
N MET A 712 -18.08 -8.76 -15.96
CA MET A 712 -18.84 -9.76 -15.17
C MET A 712 -20.29 -9.86 -15.69
N SER A 713 -20.60 -10.96 -16.40
CA SER A 713 -21.93 -11.23 -16.94
C SER A 713 -22.77 -11.99 -15.91
N ILE A 714 -23.66 -11.27 -15.21
CA ILE A 714 -24.76 -11.89 -14.44
C ILE A 714 -26.07 -11.83 -15.24
N ALA A 715 -27.06 -12.65 -14.86
CA ALA A 715 -28.15 -13.06 -15.75
C ALA A 715 -29.14 -11.95 -16.19
N ASP A 716 -29.18 -10.80 -15.51
CA ASP A 716 -30.11 -9.69 -15.78
C ASP A 716 -29.41 -8.33 -16.03
N GLY A 717 -28.07 -8.27 -16.04
CA GLY A 717 -27.32 -7.02 -16.26
C GLY A 717 -25.80 -7.19 -16.18
N THR A 718 -25.04 -6.30 -16.84
CA THR A 718 -23.57 -6.30 -16.77
C THR A 718 -23.12 -5.37 -15.65
N VAL A 719 -22.72 -5.93 -14.51
CA VAL A 719 -22.12 -5.15 -13.42
C VAL A 719 -20.67 -4.86 -13.77
N ASN A 720 -20.27 -3.58 -13.76
CA ASN A 720 -18.89 -3.20 -13.98
C ASN A 720 -18.27 -2.63 -12.69
N LEU A 721 -17.31 -3.36 -12.11
CA LEU A 721 -16.59 -2.93 -10.90
C LEU A 721 -15.86 -1.59 -11.11
N LYS A 722 -15.31 -1.36 -12.31
CA LYS A 722 -14.63 -0.12 -12.69
C LYS A 722 -15.57 1.08 -12.70
N ASP A 723 -16.79 0.91 -13.17
CA ASP A 723 -17.79 1.99 -13.17
C ASP A 723 -18.29 2.33 -11.76
N GLN A 724 -17.98 1.52 -10.73
CA GLN A 724 -18.26 1.85 -9.32
C GLN A 724 -17.16 2.70 -8.66
N PHE A 725 -15.94 2.77 -9.21
CA PHE A 725 -14.90 3.68 -8.71
C PHE A 725 -15.04 5.08 -9.33
N GLU A 726 -15.02 6.12 -8.49
CA GLU A 726 -15.23 7.49 -8.95
C GLU A 726 -13.96 8.14 -9.53
N ASN A 727 -14.11 8.74 -10.71
CA ASN A 727 -13.02 9.24 -11.55
C ASN A 727 -12.52 10.62 -11.11
N ASN A 728 -11.81 10.68 -9.98
CA ASN A 728 -11.40 11.93 -9.34
C ASN A 728 -9.91 12.30 -9.51
N GLY A 729 -9.01 11.32 -9.65
CA GLY A 729 -7.56 11.56 -9.63
C GLY A 729 -6.86 11.65 -10.99
N ALA A 730 -5.53 11.60 -10.97
CA ALA A 730 -4.72 11.63 -12.19
C ALA A 730 -4.86 10.33 -12.99
N LEU A 731 -4.82 10.41 -14.32
CA LEU A 731 -5.01 9.27 -15.21
C LEU A 731 -3.75 8.40 -15.28
N LYS A 732 -3.69 7.33 -14.46
CA LYS A 732 -2.63 6.32 -14.54
C LYS A 732 -2.83 5.42 -15.76
N SER A 733 -1.78 5.27 -16.56
CA SER A 733 -1.72 4.28 -17.64
C SER A 733 -0.94 3.05 -17.19
N PHE A 734 -1.45 1.86 -17.47
CA PHE A 734 -0.78 0.60 -17.18
C PHE A 734 -1.01 -0.42 -18.31
N LEU A 735 -0.08 -1.36 -18.46
CA LEU A 735 -0.18 -2.45 -19.43
C LEU A 735 -0.94 -3.62 -18.82
N ILE A 736 -1.93 -4.12 -19.56
CA ILE A 736 -2.58 -5.41 -19.30
C ILE A 736 -2.22 -6.38 -20.43
N GLN A 737 -2.23 -7.68 -20.14
CA GLN A 737 -1.72 -8.75 -20.99
C GLN A 737 -2.16 -8.62 -22.46
N SER A 738 -1.14 -8.66 -23.33
CA SER A 738 -1.24 -8.51 -24.77
C SER A 738 -1.61 -9.83 -25.45
N GLU A 739 -2.84 -10.28 -25.21
CA GLU A 739 -3.40 -11.46 -25.86
C GLU A 739 -3.50 -11.26 -27.38
N ALA A 740 -2.97 -12.24 -28.12
CA ALA A 740 -3.21 -12.42 -29.55
C ALA A 740 -4.20 -13.59 -29.71
N GLY A 741 -5.32 -13.35 -30.38
CA GLY A 741 -6.40 -14.33 -30.54
C GLY A 741 -7.21 -14.08 -31.81
N VAL A 742 -8.05 -15.05 -32.13
CA VAL A 742 -9.03 -15.01 -33.24
C VAL A 742 -10.42 -15.08 -32.62
N ASP A 743 -11.32 -14.17 -33.01
CA ASP A 743 -12.67 -14.04 -32.46
C ASP A 743 -13.74 -14.48 -33.48
N ASP A 744 -14.83 -15.06 -32.99
CA ASP A 744 -15.79 -15.86 -33.77
C ASP A 744 -17.13 -15.12 -33.90
N ALA A 745 -17.13 -14.05 -34.71
CA ALA A 745 -18.27 -13.13 -34.87
C ALA A 745 -18.59 -12.79 -36.35
N ALA A 746 -19.89 -12.79 -36.68
CA ALA A 746 -20.35 -12.87 -38.08
C ALA A 746 -20.37 -11.54 -38.87
N SER A 747 -19.60 -11.52 -39.96
CA SER A 747 -19.90 -10.98 -41.30
C SER A 747 -20.45 -9.54 -41.47
N TYR A 748 -19.87 -8.78 -42.40
CA TYR A 748 -20.64 -8.14 -43.49
C TYR A 748 -19.79 -7.90 -44.76
N LEU A 749 -20.48 -7.97 -45.91
CA LEU A 749 -19.99 -7.99 -47.30
C LEU A 749 -19.54 -6.58 -47.80
N LYS A 750 -19.04 -6.34 -49.03
CA LYS A 750 -19.26 -7.03 -50.32
C LYS A 750 -18.30 -6.58 -51.44
N TYR A 751 -18.11 -7.45 -52.43
CA TYR A 751 -17.69 -7.15 -53.81
C TYR A 751 -18.06 -8.41 -54.63
N ASP A 752 -18.82 -8.44 -55.72
CA ASP A 752 -19.35 -7.44 -56.69
C ASP A 752 -18.29 -6.76 -57.58
N ASN A 753 -17.02 -7.15 -57.46
CA ASN A 753 -15.89 -6.42 -58.07
C ASN A 753 -15.15 -7.31 -59.10
N ILE A 754 -15.13 -8.63 -58.87
CA ILE A 754 -14.32 -9.61 -59.64
C ILE A 754 -15.11 -10.21 -60.82
N VAL A 755 -16.44 -10.09 -60.82
CA VAL A 755 -17.33 -10.67 -61.84
C VAL A 755 -18.01 -9.55 -62.64
N ASP A 756 -17.28 -8.90 -63.54
CA ASP A 756 -17.89 -8.06 -64.59
C ASP A 756 -16.97 -7.87 -65.83
N VAL A 757 -16.53 -8.99 -66.43
CA VAL A 757 -15.94 -9.02 -67.78
C VAL A 757 -16.57 -10.15 -68.61
N TYR A 758 -17.73 -9.88 -69.20
CA TYR A 758 -18.18 -10.59 -70.40
C TYR A 758 -18.08 -9.64 -71.60
N TRP A 759 -17.49 -10.14 -72.68
CA TRP A 759 -17.24 -9.38 -73.91
C TRP A 759 -18.47 -9.33 -74.84
N GLU A 760 -18.31 -8.54 -75.92
CA GLU A 760 -19.15 -8.46 -77.13
C GLU A 760 -20.39 -7.53 -77.13
N GLN A 761 -20.64 -6.74 -78.19
CA GLN A 761 -19.73 -6.16 -79.19
C GLN A 761 -20.40 -4.96 -79.92
N MET A 762 -19.58 -4.08 -80.50
CA MET A 762 -19.91 -3.11 -81.57
C MET A 762 -21.21 -2.27 -81.50
N ARG A 763 -21.06 -0.98 -81.17
CA ARG A 763 -21.18 0.08 -82.20
C ARG A 763 -20.57 1.43 -81.83
#